data_AF-A0A5C4VZ76-F1
#
_entry.id   AF-A0A5C4VZ76-F1
#
_cell.length_a   1.000
_cell.length_b   1.000
_cell.length_c   1.000
_cell.angle_alpha   90.00
_cell.angle_beta   90.00
_cell.angle_gamma   90.00
#
_symmetry.space_group_name_H-M   'P 1'
#
loop_
_entity.id
_entity.type
_entity.pdbx_description
1 polymer ?
#
loop_
_entity_poly.entity_id
_entity_poly.type
_entity_poly.pdbx_seq_one_letter_code
_entity_poly.pdbx_strand_id
1 'polypeptide(L)'
;MAGRIRDEDIATVRERAKIDEVVSSYVTLRNAGGGSMKGLCPFHDEKSPSFHVTPSRGFFHCLAGETRVLTWEGPREIRDLAGGVHRILGLRGDWIEAPFRSYGVQRLQRITVTRDRQRKELYATDGHRWFVRSGKAQTNAREVLTADLEAGDRLVSKFPRSRIRRNTPSPFGIAHGFTYGDGTLDGTGAMALICEPKDEGMLEWFPNGHTSERADGNLLVHHLPKSVKERPPLDESVPFLYGWLAGYFAAGGCVAADGTVIINSADREDLEFVRTVCTRLGIATYGITSQVRIGLGTEPSASYRIQLANEDLEEAFFLIDSHRRRFAAASKALARRGWVVESVEETDRVEEVYCAEVEDGHAFTLEDNILTGNCFGCQEGGDVFTFLMKIDGLSFGEAVERMADKYGVQLRRDESGEDDRPKGPQRRRLIEAHAAAQEFYAEQLGTPEALAARQFLAERGFDQQAALTFGLGFAPRGGEALWRHLSGRRFTAEELVVAGLVRMGRSHYDSFRGRLLWPIRETNGDTIGFGARRLFDDDHNEAKYLNTPETPIYKKSQVLYGIDLARKPIALSSQAVIVEGYTDVMACHLAGVPTAVATCGTAFGDEHVRVLRRFLDDHTELRSEVVFTFDGDEAGQKAALRTFEGDQRFVSQTYVAVAPEGMDPCELRIKEGDAAVRELIASRRPLYRFVLENVVGRYDLDRADSRVDALRAGARLVASVRDRSKVDAFVRELSGMVGVDIEQARTEVRRAVARGPEPPSRPERGRAQQEPVAAPPPRSAVPDLRDPRFGIERETLKLVLQAPLAIGRTTADIGSNDFTHPTYRAVWDLVAAAGGTVAGQNDPAWVTRLRDAATDPAVSSLISALAVEPIPAHREIDAAYVATHVHRLQELTALRRIEEVRSRLQRTNPLDNPADYNKMFGELAALEQHRRALREKIVGAP
;
A
#
# COMPACT_ATOMS: atom_id res chain seq x y z
N MET A 1 27.01 -9.72 -21.00
CA MET A 1 26.90 -10.29 -19.64
C MET A 1 28.22 -10.98 -19.35
N ALA A 2 28.92 -10.66 -18.27
CA ALA A 2 30.13 -11.40 -17.93
C ALA A 2 29.75 -12.79 -17.38
N GLY A 3 30.44 -13.85 -17.82
CA GLY A 3 30.08 -15.24 -17.48
C GLY A 3 30.08 -15.51 -15.97
N ARG A 4 29.33 -16.55 -15.53
CA ARG A 4 29.25 -16.94 -14.12
C ARG A 4 30.65 -17.18 -13.55
N ILE A 5 30.98 -16.55 -12.41
CA ILE A 5 32.21 -16.83 -11.67
C ILE A 5 32.13 -18.25 -11.14
N ARG A 6 33.21 -19.04 -11.27
CA ARG A 6 33.23 -20.43 -10.83
C ARG A 6 32.94 -20.54 -9.34
N ASP A 7 32.05 -21.45 -8.99
CA ASP A 7 31.67 -21.70 -7.60
C ASP A 7 32.89 -22.10 -6.73
N GLU A 8 33.89 -22.78 -7.33
CA GLU A 8 35.20 -23.08 -6.72
C GLU A 8 35.95 -21.82 -6.24
N ASP A 9 35.98 -20.76 -7.06
CA ASP A 9 36.72 -19.55 -6.76
C ASP A 9 35.94 -18.69 -5.74
N ILE A 10 34.61 -18.68 -5.83
CA ILE A 10 33.73 -18.09 -4.80
C ILE A 10 33.95 -18.77 -3.45
N ALA A 11 34.06 -20.11 -3.42
CA ALA A 11 34.37 -20.87 -2.21
C ALA A 11 35.78 -20.55 -1.68
N THR A 12 36.78 -20.45 -2.56
CA THR A 12 38.16 -20.08 -2.18
C THR A 12 38.24 -18.68 -1.58
N VAL A 13 37.52 -17.70 -2.13
CA VAL A 13 37.41 -16.35 -1.55
C VAL A 13 36.72 -16.40 -0.18
N ARG A 14 35.63 -17.17 -0.05
CA ARG A 14 34.86 -17.36 1.19
C ARG A 14 35.69 -17.99 2.31
N GLU A 15 36.55 -18.97 1.98
CA GLU A 15 37.44 -19.63 2.94
C GLU A 15 38.53 -18.68 3.47
N ARG A 16 39.12 -17.86 2.60
CA ARG A 16 40.16 -16.89 2.99
C ARG A 16 39.61 -15.65 3.69
N ALA A 17 38.42 -15.20 3.31
CA ALA A 17 37.81 -13.98 3.84
C ALA A 17 37.07 -14.25 5.17
N LYS A 18 37.86 -14.44 6.24
CA LYS A 18 37.32 -14.62 7.59
C LYS A 18 36.37 -13.48 7.99
N ILE A 19 35.14 -13.84 8.35
CA ILE A 19 34.06 -12.88 8.60
C ILE A 19 34.37 -11.94 9.76
N ASP A 20 35.06 -12.42 10.79
CA ASP A 20 35.51 -11.64 11.92
C ASP A 20 36.58 -10.60 11.56
N GLU A 21 37.55 -10.95 10.73
CA GLU A 21 38.58 -10.01 10.24
C GLU A 21 37.96 -8.90 9.37
N VAL A 22 36.95 -9.25 8.55
CA VAL A 22 36.24 -8.27 7.71
C VAL A 22 35.30 -7.39 8.54
N VAL A 23 34.50 -7.95 9.44
CA VAL A 23 33.54 -7.16 10.23
C VAL A 23 34.26 -6.27 11.25
N SER A 24 35.37 -6.73 11.85
CA SER A 24 36.17 -5.94 12.79
C SER A 24 36.82 -4.70 12.18
N SER A 25 36.92 -4.59 10.84
CA SER A 25 37.38 -3.36 10.18
C SER A 25 36.30 -2.26 10.10
N TYR A 26 35.04 -2.57 10.43
CA TYR A 26 33.92 -1.59 10.41
C TYR A 26 33.34 -1.32 11.81
N VAL A 27 33.33 -2.31 12.71
CA VAL A 27 32.74 -2.19 14.06
C VAL A 27 33.62 -2.84 15.13
N THR A 28 33.65 -2.22 16.31
CA THR A 28 34.38 -2.76 17.46
C THR A 28 33.65 -3.95 18.07
N LEU A 29 34.27 -5.13 18.02
CA LEU A 29 33.77 -6.36 18.61
C LEU A 29 34.45 -6.66 19.97
N ARG A 30 33.72 -7.33 20.86
CA ARG A 30 34.21 -7.87 22.15
C ARG A 30 33.89 -9.36 22.23
N ASN A 31 34.69 -10.13 22.97
CA ASN A 31 34.44 -11.56 23.14
C ASN A 31 33.15 -11.80 23.95
N ALA A 32 32.30 -12.72 23.48
CA ALA A 32 30.99 -13.06 24.08
C ALA A 32 30.92 -14.51 24.60
N GLY A 33 32.03 -15.26 24.57
CA GLY A 33 32.09 -16.65 24.97
C GLY A 33 31.78 -17.64 23.83
N GLY A 34 32.13 -18.92 24.03
CA GLY A 34 31.84 -20.00 23.08
C GLY A 34 32.49 -19.86 21.69
N GLY A 35 33.52 -19.03 21.54
CA GLY A 35 34.11 -18.69 20.24
C GLY A 35 33.31 -17.63 19.45
N SER A 36 32.34 -16.96 20.07
CA SER A 36 31.58 -15.85 19.48
C SER A 36 32.07 -14.49 19.98
N MET A 37 31.81 -13.46 19.18
CA MET A 37 32.05 -12.06 19.49
C MET A 37 30.75 -11.25 19.38
N LYS A 38 30.75 -10.05 19.96
CA LYS A 38 29.60 -9.14 20.00
C LYS A 38 30.02 -7.68 19.93
N GLY A 39 29.33 -6.87 19.14
CA GLY A 39 29.51 -5.43 19.01
C GLY A 39 28.18 -4.67 18.96
N LEU A 40 28.25 -3.36 18.73
CA LEU A 40 27.08 -2.58 18.32
C LEU A 40 26.78 -2.89 16.84
N CYS A 41 25.50 -2.98 16.49
CA CYS A 41 25.08 -3.23 15.12
C CYS A 41 25.47 -2.07 14.18
N PRO A 42 26.16 -2.32 13.05
CA PRO A 42 26.44 -1.27 12.06
C PRO A 42 25.18 -0.85 11.26
N PHE A 43 24.07 -1.58 11.41
CA PHE A 43 22.83 -1.40 10.65
C PHE A 43 21.70 -0.76 11.49
N HIS A 44 21.85 -0.61 12.80
CA HIS A 44 20.83 -0.06 13.70
C HIS A 44 21.47 0.80 14.79
N ASP A 45 20.87 1.95 15.15
CA ASP A 45 21.35 2.79 16.25
C ASP A 45 20.95 2.19 17.61
N GLU A 46 21.87 1.44 18.23
CA GLU A 46 21.69 0.79 19.52
C GLU A 46 22.73 1.21 20.56
N LYS A 47 22.32 1.26 21.83
CA LYS A 47 23.20 1.59 22.97
C LYS A 47 23.71 0.37 23.73
N SER A 48 23.12 -0.79 23.47
CA SER A 48 23.51 -2.09 24.02
C SER A 48 23.99 -2.97 22.87
N PRO A 49 25.18 -3.61 22.95
CA PRO A 49 25.60 -4.56 21.93
C PRO A 49 24.55 -5.65 21.71
N SER A 50 24.07 -5.81 20.47
CA SER A 50 23.25 -6.96 20.02
C SER A 50 23.90 -7.75 18.88
N PHE A 51 24.76 -7.12 18.08
CA PHE A 51 25.32 -7.69 16.86
C PHE A 51 26.40 -8.74 17.15
N HIS A 52 26.13 -10.00 16.82
CA HIS A 52 27.02 -11.14 17.07
C HIS A 52 27.79 -11.59 15.83
N VAL A 53 29.05 -11.98 16.01
CA VAL A 53 29.93 -12.51 14.96
C VAL A 53 30.59 -13.78 15.46
N THR A 54 30.38 -14.92 14.77
CA THR A 54 30.94 -16.22 15.16
C THR A 54 31.87 -16.72 14.06
N PRO A 55 33.20 -16.52 14.17
CA PRO A 55 34.21 -16.88 13.17
C PRO A 55 34.08 -18.29 12.56
N SER A 56 33.58 -19.26 13.35
CA SER A 56 33.53 -20.68 12.99
C SER A 56 32.25 -21.16 12.27
N ARG A 57 31.24 -20.30 12.06
CA ARG A 57 29.87 -20.75 11.70
C ARG A 57 29.22 -19.97 10.54
N GLY A 58 29.70 -20.14 9.31
CA GLY A 58 29.10 -19.51 8.13
C GLY A 58 27.75 -20.14 7.69
N PHE A 59 26.66 -19.83 8.41
CA PHE A 59 25.26 -20.35 8.27
C PHE A 59 25.04 -21.78 8.83
N PHE A 60 23.84 -22.27 9.24
CA PHE A 60 22.58 -21.73 9.82
C PHE A 60 21.87 -22.93 10.51
N HIS A 61 21.17 -22.76 11.63
CA HIS A 61 20.48 -23.86 12.35
C HIS A 61 19.03 -24.07 11.91
N CYS A 62 18.59 -25.32 11.74
CA CYS A 62 17.33 -25.73 11.09
C CYS A 62 16.75 -27.07 11.58
N LEU A 63 15.58 -27.44 11.02
CA LEU A 63 14.81 -28.66 11.29
C LEU A 63 14.86 -29.66 10.12
N ALA A 64 14.69 -30.94 10.43
CA ALA A 64 14.55 -32.02 9.45
C ALA A 64 13.29 -31.89 8.58
N GLY A 65 13.34 -32.42 7.35
CA GLY A 65 12.32 -32.19 6.32
C GLY A 65 10.90 -32.66 6.68
N GLU A 66 10.76 -33.77 7.39
CA GLU A 66 9.49 -34.31 7.87
C GLU A 66 8.88 -33.53 9.05
N THR A 67 9.61 -32.55 9.61
CA THR A 67 9.12 -31.79 10.77
C THR A 67 7.87 -31.02 10.39
N ARG A 68 6.75 -31.31 11.05
CA ARG A 68 5.46 -30.69 10.72
C ARG A 68 5.25 -29.36 11.44
N VAL A 69 4.91 -28.33 10.67
CA VAL A 69 4.64 -26.96 11.14
C VAL A 69 3.13 -26.71 11.18
N LEU A 70 2.66 -26.00 12.21
CA LEU A 70 1.25 -25.64 12.33
C LEU A 70 0.92 -24.43 11.43
N THR A 71 0.34 -24.71 10.26
CA THR A 71 -0.10 -23.69 9.28
C THR A 71 -1.60 -23.42 9.38
N TRP A 72 -2.05 -22.35 8.74
CA TRP A 72 -3.46 -21.95 8.61
C TRP A 72 -4.32 -22.97 7.83
N GLU A 73 -3.68 -23.82 7.03
CA GLU A 73 -4.30 -24.94 6.27
C GLU A 73 -4.30 -26.25 7.07
N GLY A 74 -3.61 -26.28 8.22
CA GLY A 74 -3.34 -27.48 9.03
C GLY A 74 -1.84 -27.78 9.14
N PRO A 75 -1.45 -28.86 9.85
CA PRO A 75 -0.06 -29.28 9.93
C PRO A 75 0.49 -29.74 8.56
N ARG A 76 1.61 -29.17 8.10
CA ARG A 76 2.33 -29.62 6.89
C ARG A 76 3.80 -29.86 7.18
N GLU A 77 4.44 -30.76 6.42
CA GLU A 77 5.89 -31.02 6.52
C GLU A 77 6.69 -29.79 6.04
N ILE A 78 7.75 -29.44 6.75
CA ILE A 78 8.48 -28.19 6.53
C ILE A 78 9.15 -28.12 5.15
N ARG A 79 9.50 -29.29 4.57
CA ARG A 79 9.99 -29.38 3.19
C ARG A 79 8.96 -28.89 2.15
N ASP A 80 7.68 -29.17 2.36
CA ASP A 80 6.59 -28.80 1.44
C ASP A 80 6.24 -27.32 1.53
N LEU A 81 6.78 -26.61 2.53
CA LEU A 81 6.64 -25.17 2.70
C LEU A 81 7.80 -24.41 2.03
N ALA A 82 8.94 -25.07 1.80
CA ALA A 82 10.16 -24.44 1.32
C ALA A 82 9.98 -23.82 -0.09
N GLY A 83 10.44 -22.57 -0.24
CA GLY A 83 10.23 -21.77 -1.44
C GLY A 83 8.89 -21.03 -1.50
N GLY A 84 8.00 -21.25 -0.54
CA GLY A 84 6.73 -20.54 -0.38
C GLY A 84 6.70 -19.58 0.81
N VAL A 85 5.66 -18.74 0.83
CA VAL A 85 5.26 -17.95 2.00
C VAL A 85 3.98 -18.57 2.55
N HIS A 86 3.98 -18.93 3.83
CA HIS A 86 2.88 -19.66 4.46
C HIS A 86 2.43 -18.99 5.74
N ARG A 87 1.13 -19.06 6.01
CA ARG A 87 0.54 -18.48 7.21
C ARG A 87 0.64 -19.47 8.38
N ILE A 88 1.38 -19.11 9.43
CA ILE A 88 1.75 -19.98 10.55
C ILE A 88 1.46 -19.32 11.91
N LEU A 89 1.48 -20.11 12.98
CA LEU A 89 1.20 -19.63 14.33
C LEU A 89 2.47 -19.10 15.03
N GLY A 90 2.50 -17.80 15.31
CA GLY A 90 3.64 -17.09 15.93
C GLY A 90 3.64 -17.06 17.46
N LEU A 91 4.65 -16.38 18.02
CA LEU A 91 4.92 -16.29 19.46
C LEU A 91 3.71 -15.79 20.30
N ARG A 92 2.86 -14.91 19.75
CA ARG A 92 1.75 -14.26 20.46
C ARG A 92 0.39 -14.97 20.24
N GLY A 93 0.40 -16.20 19.72
CA GLY A 93 -0.80 -17.01 19.44
C GLY A 93 -1.61 -16.50 18.24
N ASP A 94 -0.95 -15.75 17.37
CA ASP A 94 -1.45 -15.05 16.20
C ASP A 94 -0.95 -15.68 14.90
N TRP A 95 -1.72 -15.45 13.81
CA TRP A 95 -1.47 -16.06 12.51
C TRP A 95 -0.77 -15.08 11.57
N ILE A 96 0.55 -15.27 11.43
CA ILE A 96 1.47 -14.43 10.66
C ILE A 96 1.87 -15.13 9.36
N GLU A 97 2.26 -14.37 8.33
CA GLU A 97 2.87 -14.94 7.11
C GLU A 97 4.38 -15.01 7.28
N ALA A 98 5.00 -16.12 6.87
CA ALA A 98 6.44 -16.33 6.94
C ALA A 98 6.94 -17.09 5.71
N PRO A 99 8.06 -16.68 5.07
CA PRO A 99 8.77 -17.49 4.11
C PRO A 99 9.34 -18.76 4.76
N PHE A 100 9.46 -19.83 3.98
CA PHE A 100 10.22 -21.02 4.35
C PHE A 100 11.32 -21.28 3.33
N ARG A 101 12.51 -21.70 3.80
CA ARG A 101 13.66 -22.01 2.94
C ARG A 101 14.33 -23.32 3.32
N SER A 102 15.03 -23.90 2.34
CA SER A 102 16.11 -24.86 2.58
C SER A 102 17.38 -24.10 2.99
N TYR A 103 18.14 -24.70 3.90
CA TYR A 103 19.43 -24.22 4.40
C TYR A 103 20.53 -25.27 4.21
N GLY A 104 20.40 -26.08 3.14
CA GLY A 104 21.41 -27.06 2.73
C GLY A 104 21.41 -28.34 3.58
N VAL A 105 22.43 -29.17 3.36
CA VAL A 105 22.56 -30.50 3.97
C VAL A 105 23.37 -30.44 5.27
N GLN A 106 22.81 -30.90 6.39
CA GLN A 106 23.39 -30.76 7.73
C GLN A 106 23.16 -32.02 8.61
N ARG A 107 24.01 -32.23 9.64
CA ARG A 107 23.87 -33.31 10.63
C ARG A 107 22.79 -32.97 11.66
N LEU A 108 22.00 -33.96 12.05
CA LEU A 108 20.87 -33.81 12.96
C LEU A 108 21.09 -34.51 14.30
N GLN A 109 20.55 -33.92 15.37
CA GLN A 109 20.34 -34.56 16.66
C GLN A 109 18.88 -35.01 16.78
N ARG A 110 18.66 -36.17 17.43
CA ARG A 110 17.33 -36.68 17.77
C ARG A 110 16.92 -36.13 19.14
N ILE A 111 15.79 -35.43 19.17
CA ILE A 111 15.16 -34.92 20.38
C ILE A 111 13.94 -35.79 20.65
N THR A 112 13.97 -36.57 21.73
CA THR A 112 12.79 -37.28 22.21
C THR A 112 12.02 -36.36 23.16
N VAL A 113 10.73 -36.18 22.92
CA VAL A 113 9.83 -35.43 23.82
C VAL A 113 8.62 -36.26 24.23
N THR A 114 8.14 -36.07 25.46
CA THR A 114 6.97 -36.78 26.01
C THR A 114 5.91 -35.82 26.57
N ARG A 115 4.63 -36.21 26.45
CA ARG A 115 3.46 -35.55 27.02
C ARG A 115 2.36 -36.58 27.27
N ASP A 116 1.90 -36.71 28.52
CA ASP A 116 0.78 -37.59 28.92
C ASP A 116 0.81 -39.01 28.31
N ARG A 117 1.98 -39.67 28.44
CA ARG A 117 2.32 -41.00 27.87
C ARG A 117 2.44 -41.08 26.35
N GLN A 118 2.24 -39.98 25.61
CA GLN A 118 2.70 -39.86 24.23
C GLN A 118 4.22 -39.63 24.22
N ARG A 119 4.91 -40.24 23.25
CA ARG A 119 6.31 -39.98 22.92
C ARG A 119 6.37 -39.52 21.46
N LYS A 120 7.23 -38.54 21.18
CA LYS A 120 7.45 -37.99 19.85
C LYS A 120 8.94 -37.74 19.64
N GLU A 121 9.41 -37.99 18.42
CA GLU A 121 10.76 -37.66 18.01
C GLU A 121 10.72 -36.40 17.13
N LEU A 122 11.71 -35.54 17.30
CA LEU A 122 11.99 -34.38 16.46
C LEU A 122 13.47 -34.45 16.07
N TYR A 123 13.79 -34.00 14.86
CA TYR A 123 15.17 -33.99 14.38
C TYR A 123 15.55 -32.55 14.00
N ALA A 124 16.63 -32.07 14.61
CA ALA A 124 17.08 -30.68 14.44
C ALA A 124 18.61 -30.60 14.48
N THR A 125 19.16 -29.56 13.87
CA THR A 125 20.59 -29.22 14.00
C THR A 125 20.93 -28.82 15.45
N ASP A 126 22.22 -28.94 15.79
CA ASP A 126 22.76 -28.70 17.14
C ASP A 126 22.41 -27.31 17.72
N GLY A 127 22.44 -26.25 16.91
CA GLY A 127 22.11 -24.90 17.36
C GLY A 127 20.65 -24.46 17.13
N HIS A 128 19.73 -25.38 16.81
CA HIS A 128 18.34 -25.00 16.56
C HIS A 128 17.66 -24.48 17.85
N ARG A 129 16.83 -23.43 17.76
CA ARG A 129 16.32 -22.69 18.94
C ARG A 129 15.04 -23.30 19.50
N TRP A 130 15.03 -23.49 20.81
CA TRP A 130 13.89 -23.97 21.59
C TRP A 130 13.55 -23.02 22.73
N PHE A 131 12.26 -22.93 23.06
CA PHE A 131 11.78 -22.14 24.18
C PHE A 131 11.40 -23.06 25.35
N VAL A 132 12.05 -22.89 26.49
CA VAL A 132 11.88 -23.71 27.69
C VAL A 132 11.30 -22.88 28.83
N ARG A 133 10.31 -23.40 29.56
CA ARG A 133 9.70 -22.70 30.71
C ARG A 133 10.69 -22.56 31.88
N SER A 134 10.75 -21.37 32.49
CA SER A 134 11.63 -21.05 33.62
C SER A 134 10.89 -20.39 34.79
N GLY A 135 11.47 -20.50 35.98
CA GLY A 135 10.99 -19.86 37.22
C GLY A 135 9.84 -20.59 37.96
N LYS A 136 9.64 -20.23 39.24
CA LYS A 136 8.64 -20.84 40.14
C LYS A 136 7.19 -20.70 39.64
N ALA A 137 6.88 -19.62 38.93
CA ALA A 137 5.54 -19.36 38.39
C ALA A 137 5.26 -20.04 37.03
N GLN A 138 6.27 -20.64 36.38
CA GLN A 138 6.16 -21.24 35.03
C GLN A 138 5.68 -20.27 33.91
N THR A 139 5.69 -18.96 34.15
CA THR A 139 5.25 -17.91 33.21
C THR A 139 6.34 -17.42 32.26
N ASN A 140 7.60 -17.52 32.66
CA ASN A 140 8.73 -17.03 31.88
C ASN A 140 9.27 -18.15 30.99
N ALA A 141 9.88 -17.77 29.87
CA ALA A 141 10.61 -18.68 29.00
C ALA A 141 12.09 -18.29 28.97
N ARG A 142 12.98 -19.28 28.94
CA ARG A 142 14.38 -19.14 28.51
C ARG A 142 14.52 -19.73 27.10
N GLU A 143 15.50 -19.25 26.37
CA GLU A 143 15.88 -19.84 25.09
C GLU A 143 17.05 -20.79 25.29
N VAL A 144 17.06 -21.89 24.52
CA VAL A 144 18.01 -23.00 24.63
C VAL A 144 18.27 -23.53 23.22
N LEU A 145 19.50 -23.93 22.90
CA LEU A 145 19.84 -24.58 21.64
C LEU A 145 19.61 -26.10 21.75
N THR A 146 19.49 -26.84 20.64
CA THR A 146 19.35 -28.31 20.71
C THR A 146 20.48 -28.98 21.50
N ALA A 147 21.73 -28.53 21.31
CA ALA A 147 22.91 -29.01 22.02
C ALA A 147 22.91 -28.69 23.53
N ASP A 148 22.11 -27.70 23.96
CA ASP A 148 21.97 -27.26 25.35
C ASP A 148 20.66 -27.74 26.00
N LEU A 149 19.81 -28.50 25.27
CA LEU A 149 18.56 -29.05 25.79
C LEU A 149 18.83 -30.25 26.70
N GLU A 150 18.31 -30.20 27.93
CA GLU A 150 18.51 -31.25 28.93
C GLU A 150 17.23 -32.08 29.16
N ALA A 151 17.40 -33.35 29.54
CA ALA A 151 16.29 -34.21 29.94
C ALA A 151 15.54 -33.60 31.14
N GLY A 152 14.23 -33.41 31.00
CA GLY A 152 13.38 -32.70 31.96
C GLY A 152 13.03 -31.26 31.59
N ASP A 153 13.69 -30.65 30.59
CA ASP A 153 13.32 -29.34 30.08
C ASP A 153 11.88 -29.33 29.54
N ARG A 154 11.12 -28.30 29.89
CA ARG A 154 9.70 -28.17 29.52
C ARG A 154 9.52 -27.19 28.39
N LEU A 155 9.28 -27.69 27.18
CA LEU A 155 9.05 -26.85 26.00
C LEU A 155 7.79 -25.98 26.19
N VAL A 156 7.89 -24.74 25.72
CA VAL A 156 6.77 -23.80 25.68
C VAL A 156 5.78 -24.27 24.64
N SER A 157 4.49 -24.24 25.00
CA SER A 157 3.41 -24.55 24.06
C SER A 157 2.61 -23.30 23.71
N LYS A 158 2.25 -23.17 22.42
CA LYS A 158 1.47 -22.04 21.89
C LYS A 158 0.25 -22.52 21.13
N PHE A 159 -0.87 -21.87 21.41
CA PHE A 159 -2.19 -22.20 20.88
C PHE A 159 -2.77 -20.96 20.18
N PRO A 160 -3.61 -21.13 19.14
CA PRO A 160 -4.27 -19.99 18.50
C PRO A 160 -5.21 -19.26 19.47
N ARG A 161 -5.40 -17.95 19.28
CA ARG A 161 -6.41 -17.20 20.04
C ARG A 161 -7.81 -17.74 19.75
N SER A 162 -8.52 -18.16 20.80
CA SER A 162 -9.92 -18.61 20.73
C SER A 162 -10.83 -17.56 20.10
N ARG A 163 -11.64 -18.01 19.13
CA ARG A 163 -12.65 -17.21 18.43
C ARG A 163 -14.08 -17.54 18.87
N ILE A 164 -14.27 -18.60 19.66
CA ILE A 164 -15.62 -18.99 20.11
C ILE A 164 -16.11 -18.18 21.32
N ARG A 165 -15.21 -17.55 22.07
CA ARG A 165 -15.61 -16.70 23.21
C ARG A 165 -16.46 -15.52 22.71
N ARG A 166 -17.76 -15.54 23.03
CA ARG A 166 -18.84 -14.66 22.53
C ARG A 166 -19.46 -15.02 21.16
N ASN A 167 -19.31 -16.25 20.67
CA ASN A 167 -20.04 -16.77 19.51
C ASN A 167 -20.91 -17.96 19.92
N THR A 168 -22.16 -17.98 19.46
CA THR A 168 -23.07 -19.13 19.65
C THR A 168 -22.94 -20.12 18.48
N PRO A 169 -22.99 -21.44 18.71
CA PRO A 169 -23.10 -22.44 17.65
C PRO A 169 -24.29 -22.16 16.72
N SER A 170 -24.08 -22.25 15.40
CA SER A 170 -25.16 -22.09 14.41
C SER A 170 -26.06 -23.34 14.37
N PRO A 171 -27.40 -23.20 14.39
CA PRO A 171 -28.33 -24.33 14.21
C PRO A 171 -28.07 -25.14 12.94
N PHE A 172 -27.79 -24.47 11.82
CA PHE A 172 -27.48 -25.11 10.53
C PHE A 172 -26.17 -25.89 10.58
N GLY A 173 -25.16 -25.33 11.28
CA GLY A 173 -23.89 -26.02 11.52
C GLY A 173 -24.11 -27.28 12.36
N ILE A 174 -24.89 -27.19 13.45
CA ILE A 174 -25.22 -28.33 14.32
C ILE A 174 -25.87 -29.46 13.51
N ALA A 175 -26.91 -29.16 12.73
CA ALA A 175 -27.61 -30.14 11.91
C ALA A 175 -26.66 -30.85 10.92
N HIS A 176 -25.82 -30.06 10.22
CA HIS A 176 -24.81 -30.58 9.29
C HIS A 176 -23.81 -31.48 10.01
N GLY A 177 -23.16 -31.00 11.07
CA GLY A 177 -22.16 -31.77 11.81
C GLY A 177 -22.70 -33.09 12.39
N PHE A 178 -23.93 -33.05 12.90
CA PHE A 178 -24.60 -34.24 13.44
C PHE A 178 -24.90 -35.26 12.33
N THR A 179 -25.45 -34.81 11.20
CA THR A 179 -25.74 -35.70 10.06
C THR A 179 -24.46 -36.20 9.38
N TYR A 180 -23.38 -35.41 9.38
CA TYR A 180 -22.07 -35.86 8.92
C TYR A 180 -21.58 -37.06 9.74
N GLY A 181 -21.73 -37.03 11.07
CA GLY A 181 -21.37 -38.14 11.96
C GLY A 181 -22.32 -39.34 11.88
N ASP A 182 -23.57 -39.17 12.31
CA ASP A 182 -24.54 -40.26 12.52
C ASP A 182 -25.55 -40.42 11.36
N GLY A 183 -25.32 -39.76 10.23
CA GLY A 183 -26.22 -39.83 9.08
C GLY A 183 -25.78 -40.79 7.97
N THR A 184 -26.76 -41.25 7.20
CA THR A 184 -26.60 -42.08 6.00
C THR A 184 -27.16 -41.40 4.76
N LEU A 185 -26.72 -41.80 3.57
CA LEU A 185 -27.38 -41.40 2.31
C LEU A 185 -28.43 -42.45 1.92
N ASP A 186 -29.59 -41.98 1.46
CA ASP A 186 -30.56 -42.80 0.75
C ASP A 186 -30.70 -42.31 -0.71
N GLY A 187 -31.63 -42.91 -1.47
CA GLY A 187 -31.89 -42.47 -2.84
C GLY A 187 -32.34 -41.01 -2.93
N THR A 188 -33.02 -40.49 -1.91
CA THR A 188 -33.71 -39.19 -1.90
C THR A 188 -32.87 -38.04 -1.32
N GLY A 189 -31.94 -38.32 -0.42
CA GLY A 189 -31.19 -37.31 0.32
C GLY A 189 -30.18 -37.91 1.31
N ALA A 190 -29.84 -37.11 2.32
CA ALA A 190 -29.23 -37.57 3.55
C ALA A 190 -30.32 -37.80 4.62
N MET A 191 -30.01 -38.66 5.58
CA MET A 191 -30.86 -38.99 6.72
C MET A 191 -30.03 -38.97 7.99
N ALA A 192 -30.55 -38.46 9.10
CA ALA A 192 -29.86 -38.46 10.39
C ALA A 192 -30.51 -39.46 11.35
N LEU A 193 -29.71 -40.36 11.93
CA LEU A 193 -30.16 -41.31 12.96
C LEU A 193 -29.92 -40.72 14.35
N ILE A 194 -30.96 -40.66 15.17
CA ILE A 194 -30.91 -40.16 16.55
C ILE A 194 -31.25 -41.34 17.47
N CYS A 195 -30.24 -41.80 18.21
CA CYS A 195 -30.35 -42.89 19.19
C CYS A 195 -30.23 -42.38 20.63
N GLU A 196 -30.74 -43.13 21.61
CA GLU A 196 -30.52 -42.80 23.03
C GLU A 196 -29.01 -42.62 23.35
N PRO A 197 -28.62 -41.62 24.17
CA PRO A 197 -29.43 -40.66 24.93
C PRO A 197 -29.53 -39.28 24.23
N LYS A 198 -29.74 -39.25 22.91
CA LYS A 198 -29.78 -38.02 22.08
C LYS A 198 -31.22 -37.52 21.83
N ASP A 199 -32.18 -38.44 21.80
CA ASP A 199 -33.63 -38.32 21.98
C ASP A 199 -34.34 -37.14 21.25
N GLU A 200 -35.56 -36.79 21.67
CA GLU A 200 -36.34 -35.66 21.10
C GLU A 200 -35.58 -34.32 21.14
N GLY A 201 -34.67 -34.14 22.11
CA GLY A 201 -33.90 -32.91 22.28
C GLY A 201 -33.03 -32.55 21.07
N MET A 202 -32.59 -33.53 20.26
CA MET A 202 -31.85 -33.23 19.03
C MET A 202 -32.74 -32.82 17.84
N LEU A 203 -34.07 -33.01 17.92
CA LEU A 203 -35.00 -32.63 16.83
C LEU A 203 -35.12 -31.11 16.66
N GLU A 204 -34.83 -30.30 17.68
CA GLU A 204 -34.90 -28.83 17.59
C GLU A 204 -33.97 -28.26 16.50
N TRP A 205 -32.89 -28.98 16.19
CA TRP A 205 -31.90 -28.61 15.17
C TRP A 205 -32.34 -29.02 13.75
N PHE A 206 -33.43 -29.77 13.61
CA PHE A 206 -34.00 -30.23 12.34
C PHE A 206 -35.45 -29.72 12.13
N PRO A 207 -35.73 -28.40 12.24
CA PRO A 207 -37.10 -27.86 12.28
C PRO A 207 -37.92 -28.08 11.01
N ASN A 208 -37.27 -28.40 9.89
CA ASN A 208 -37.90 -28.69 8.59
C ASN A 208 -37.73 -30.17 8.17
N GLY A 209 -37.18 -31.02 9.03
CA GLY A 209 -36.94 -32.44 8.74
C GLY A 209 -38.22 -33.27 8.94
N HIS A 210 -38.50 -34.19 8.03
CA HIS A 210 -39.55 -35.18 8.25
C HIS A 210 -39.02 -36.27 9.18
N THR A 211 -39.69 -36.57 10.29
CA THR A 211 -39.19 -37.52 11.30
C THR A 211 -40.07 -38.77 11.36
N SER A 212 -39.44 -39.95 11.44
CA SER A 212 -40.11 -41.23 11.72
C SER A 212 -39.42 -41.98 12.85
N GLU A 213 -40.19 -42.71 13.65
CA GLU A 213 -39.66 -43.66 14.63
C GLU A 213 -39.36 -45.02 13.96
N ARG A 214 -38.23 -45.65 14.32
CA ARG A 214 -37.88 -47.03 13.92
C ARG A 214 -38.42 -48.04 14.94
N ALA A 215 -38.52 -49.29 14.52
CA ALA A 215 -39.00 -50.40 15.36
C ALA A 215 -38.09 -50.72 16.59
N ASP A 216 -36.91 -50.10 16.68
CA ASP A 216 -35.97 -50.17 17.80
C ASP A 216 -36.06 -48.94 18.73
N GLY A 217 -37.04 -48.05 18.54
CA GLY A 217 -37.25 -46.81 19.31
C GLY A 217 -36.38 -45.63 18.87
N ASN A 218 -35.49 -45.80 17.89
CA ASN A 218 -34.62 -44.72 17.42
C ASN A 218 -35.36 -43.78 16.46
N LEU A 219 -35.08 -42.49 16.55
CA LEU A 219 -35.66 -41.45 15.68
C LEU A 219 -34.83 -41.28 14.42
N LEU A 220 -35.50 -41.01 13.29
CA LEU A 220 -34.87 -40.92 11.97
C LEU A 220 -35.39 -39.70 11.23
N VAL A 221 -34.50 -38.76 10.92
CA VAL A 221 -34.82 -37.53 10.18
C VAL A 221 -34.50 -37.74 8.69
N HIS A 222 -35.48 -37.48 7.83
CA HIS A 222 -35.46 -37.74 6.37
C HIS A 222 -35.27 -36.48 5.54
N HIS A 223 -34.95 -36.68 4.25
CA HIS A 223 -34.94 -35.66 3.20
C HIS A 223 -33.99 -34.48 3.44
N LEU A 224 -32.89 -34.70 4.16
CA LEU A 224 -31.84 -33.69 4.32
C LEU A 224 -31.03 -33.55 3.01
N PRO A 225 -30.45 -32.37 2.70
CA PRO A 225 -29.64 -32.20 1.48
C PRO A 225 -28.42 -33.12 1.49
N LYS A 226 -28.08 -33.76 0.36
CA LYS A 226 -26.93 -34.70 0.29
C LYS A 226 -25.59 -34.07 0.73
N SER A 227 -25.42 -32.76 0.51
CA SER A 227 -24.25 -31.98 0.92
C SER A 227 -23.99 -31.96 2.43
N VAL A 228 -24.96 -32.28 3.30
CA VAL A 228 -24.70 -32.37 4.75
C VAL A 228 -23.86 -33.60 5.14
N LYS A 229 -23.64 -34.53 4.21
CA LYS A 229 -22.68 -35.65 4.34
C LYS A 229 -21.28 -35.32 3.80
N GLU A 230 -21.04 -34.10 3.32
CA GLU A 230 -19.74 -33.62 2.84
C GLU A 230 -19.04 -32.75 3.91
N ARG A 231 -17.71 -32.65 3.85
CA ARG A 231 -16.92 -31.79 4.75
C ARG A 231 -17.19 -30.31 4.40
N PRO A 232 -17.57 -29.44 5.34
CA PRO A 232 -17.88 -28.04 5.03
C PRO A 232 -16.62 -27.24 4.61
N PRO A 233 -16.78 -26.16 3.83
CA PRO A 233 -15.69 -25.24 3.52
C PRO A 233 -15.08 -24.61 4.78
N LEU A 234 -13.75 -24.45 4.82
CA LEU A 234 -13.03 -23.92 5.99
C LEU A 234 -13.02 -22.39 6.10
N ASP A 235 -13.60 -21.70 5.11
CA ASP A 235 -13.88 -20.26 5.07
C ASP A 235 -15.31 -19.91 5.52
N GLU A 236 -16.11 -20.92 5.91
CA GLU A 236 -17.39 -20.74 6.58
C GLU A 236 -17.32 -19.88 7.85
N SER A 237 -18.48 -19.31 8.23
CA SER A 237 -18.56 -18.42 9.38
C SER A 237 -18.18 -19.14 10.70
N VAL A 238 -17.60 -18.39 11.65
CA VAL A 238 -17.23 -18.93 12.98
C VAL A 238 -18.43 -19.60 13.69
N PRO A 239 -19.64 -19.02 13.72
CA PRO A 239 -20.84 -19.71 14.23
C PRO A 239 -21.17 -21.01 13.49
N PHE A 240 -21.01 -21.05 12.16
CA PHE A 240 -21.28 -22.26 11.37
C PHE A 240 -20.28 -23.38 11.69
N LEU A 241 -18.97 -23.10 11.62
CA LEU A 241 -17.92 -24.07 11.94
C LEU A 241 -17.99 -24.54 13.40
N TYR A 242 -18.36 -23.65 14.33
CA TYR A 242 -18.56 -24.01 15.74
C TYR A 242 -19.81 -24.89 15.93
N GLY A 243 -20.89 -24.59 15.22
CA GLY A 243 -22.06 -25.45 15.12
C GLY A 243 -21.73 -26.84 14.56
N TRP A 244 -20.99 -26.90 13.45
CA TRP A 244 -20.58 -28.16 12.83
C TRP A 244 -19.75 -29.02 13.79
N LEU A 245 -18.78 -28.43 14.49
CA LEU A 245 -17.99 -29.15 15.49
C LEU A 245 -18.85 -29.64 16.66
N ALA A 246 -19.81 -28.85 17.14
CA ALA A 246 -20.73 -29.23 18.22
C ALA A 246 -21.68 -30.37 17.80
N GLY A 247 -22.21 -30.31 16.58
CA GLY A 247 -23.04 -31.36 15.99
C GLY A 247 -22.27 -32.68 15.80
N TYR A 248 -21.06 -32.62 15.24
CA TYR A 248 -20.21 -33.81 15.07
C TYR A 248 -19.77 -34.39 16.42
N PHE A 249 -19.52 -33.53 17.43
CA PHE A 249 -19.29 -33.97 18.80
C PHE A 249 -20.54 -34.64 19.42
N ALA A 250 -21.75 -34.16 19.14
CA ALA A 250 -22.97 -34.80 19.61
C ALA A 250 -23.23 -36.17 18.93
N ALA A 251 -22.74 -36.37 17.71
CA ALA A 251 -22.78 -37.67 17.03
C ALA A 251 -21.82 -38.70 17.67
N GLY A 252 -20.50 -38.48 17.57
CA GLY A 252 -19.46 -39.46 17.95
C GLY A 252 -18.60 -39.12 19.17
N GLY A 253 -18.81 -37.95 19.78
CA GLY A 253 -18.01 -37.45 20.90
C GLY A 253 -18.47 -37.93 22.28
N CYS A 254 -17.56 -37.89 23.26
CA CYS A 254 -17.87 -38.20 24.65
C CYS A 254 -17.13 -37.29 25.63
N VAL A 255 -17.74 -37.13 26.81
CA VAL A 255 -17.10 -36.49 27.98
C VAL A 255 -16.81 -37.57 29.02
N ALA A 256 -15.54 -37.78 29.35
CA ALA A 256 -15.12 -38.75 30.35
C ALA A 256 -15.54 -38.33 31.77
N ALA A 257 -15.42 -39.24 32.75
CA ALA A 257 -15.79 -38.98 34.14
C ALA A 257 -14.95 -37.88 34.82
N ASP A 258 -13.73 -37.65 34.33
CA ASP A 258 -12.84 -36.55 34.73
C ASP A 258 -13.07 -35.24 33.94
N GLY A 259 -14.11 -35.21 33.11
CA GLY A 259 -14.45 -34.08 32.24
C GLY A 259 -13.68 -34.03 30.92
N THR A 260 -12.78 -34.97 30.62
CA THR A 260 -11.99 -34.95 29.36
C THR A 260 -12.89 -35.06 28.14
N VAL A 261 -12.71 -34.14 27.18
CA VAL A 261 -13.51 -34.05 25.95
C VAL A 261 -12.82 -34.79 24.80
N ILE A 262 -13.44 -35.84 24.28
CA ILE A 262 -12.84 -36.78 23.30
C ILE A 262 -13.79 -36.95 22.11
N ILE A 263 -13.24 -36.91 20.89
CA ILE A 263 -13.93 -37.35 19.66
C ILE A 263 -13.22 -38.60 19.16
N ASN A 264 -13.98 -39.62 18.77
CA ASN A 264 -13.47 -40.85 18.19
C ASN A 264 -14.01 -41.01 16.76
N SER A 265 -13.19 -41.54 15.84
CA SER A 265 -13.63 -41.93 14.50
C SER A 265 -12.93 -43.22 14.07
N ALA A 266 -13.54 -43.94 13.12
CA ALA A 266 -12.89 -45.04 12.40
C ALA A 266 -11.96 -44.51 11.30
N ASP A 267 -12.24 -43.32 10.76
CA ASP A 267 -11.38 -42.63 9.81
C ASP A 267 -10.47 -41.63 10.53
N ARG A 268 -9.18 -41.64 10.17
CA ARG A 268 -8.21 -40.67 10.68
C ARG A 268 -8.38 -39.32 10.00
N GLU A 269 -8.74 -39.26 8.72
CA GLU A 269 -8.85 -37.99 8.00
C GLU A 269 -9.95 -37.09 8.59
N ASP A 270 -11.07 -37.68 9.02
CA ASP A 270 -12.11 -36.96 9.75
C ASP A 270 -11.58 -36.26 11.00
N LEU A 271 -10.64 -36.88 11.73
CA LEU A 271 -10.03 -36.26 12.91
C LEU A 271 -8.99 -35.20 12.56
N GLU A 272 -8.27 -35.32 11.43
CA GLU A 272 -7.40 -34.24 10.91
C GLU A 272 -8.26 -33.07 10.38
N PHE A 273 -9.45 -33.33 9.82
CA PHE A 273 -10.41 -32.29 9.47
C PHE A 273 -10.97 -31.59 10.71
N VAL A 274 -11.39 -32.35 11.74
CA VAL A 274 -11.76 -31.81 13.06
C VAL A 274 -10.63 -30.96 13.65
N ARG A 275 -9.38 -31.43 13.58
CA ARG A 275 -8.19 -30.67 14.00
C ARG A 275 -8.08 -29.33 13.27
N THR A 276 -8.38 -29.32 11.98
CA THR A 276 -8.35 -28.11 11.14
C THR A 276 -9.50 -27.15 11.47
N VAL A 277 -10.72 -27.65 11.70
CA VAL A 277 -11.86 -26.84 12.19
C VAL A 277 -11.57 -26.25 13.57
N CYS A 278 -11.06 -27.04 14.51
CA CYS A 278 -10.61 -26.55 15.82
C CYS A 278 -9.54 -25.45 15.69
N THR A 279 -8.59 -25.62 14.77
CA THR A 279 -7.55 -24.63 14.46
C THR A 279 -8.14 -23.29 13.96
N ARG A 280 -9.21 -23.34 13.14
CA ARG A 280 -9.95 -22.14 12.67
C ARG A 280 -10.74 -21.46 13.79
N LEU A 281 -11.31 -22.23 14.72
CA LEU A 281 -12.07 -21.76 15.88
C LEU A 281 -11.18 -21.27 17.03
N GLY A 282 -9.89 -21.60 17.01
CA GLY A 282 -8.96 -21.35 18.12
C GLY A 282 -9.24 -22.25 19.33
N ILE A 283 -9.66 -23.48 19.09
CA ILE A 283 -9.79 -24.55 20.09
C ILE A 283 -8.52 -25.41 20.00
N ALA A 284 -7.79 -25.54 21.10
CA ALA A 284 -6.60 -26.40 21.09
C ALA A 284 -6.97 -27.90 21.06
N THR A 285 -6.18 -28.68 20.32
CA THR A 285 -6.30 -30.13 20.18
C THR A 285 -4.99 -30.81 20.58
N TYR A 286 -5.08 -31.96 21.25
CA TYR A 286 -3.93 -32.86 21.42
C TYR A 286 -3.78 -33.75 20.17
N GLY A 287 -2.58 -34.33 19.97
CA GLY A 287 -2.30 -35.18 18.80
C GLY A 287 -3.19 -36.43 18.75
N ILE A 288 -3.60 -36.82 17.54
CA ILE A 288 -4.48 -37.97 17.31
C ILE A 288 -3.76 -39.26 17.71
N THR A 289 -4.41 -40.11 18.50
CA THR A 289 -3.90 -41.46 18.82
C THR A 289 -4.77 -42.55 18.22
N SER A 290 -4.16 -43.68 17.90
CA SER A 290 -4.86 -44.91 17.52
C SER A 290 -5.08 -45.81 18.74
N GLN A 291 -6.18 -46.56 18.72
CA GLN A 291 -6.51 -47.63 19.65
C GLN A 291 -7.11 -48.78 18.85
N VAL A 292 -6.67 -50.01 19.10
CA VAL A 292 -7.32 -51.19 18.50
C VAL A 292 -8.57 -51.50 19.33
N ARG A 293 -9.73 -51.57 18.66
CA ARG A 293 -11.02 -51.83 19.30
C ARG A 293 -11.66 -53.06 18.65
N ILE A 294 -12.12 -53.99 19.48
CA ILE A 294 -12.98 -55.09 19.01
C ILE A 294 -14.40 -54.53 18.99
N GLY A 295 -15.01 -54.49 17.80
CA GLY A 295 -16.36 -53.97 17.61
C GLY A 295 -17.45 -55.00 17.88
N LEU A 296 -18.66 -54.74 17.38
CA LEU A 296 -19.72 -55.74 17.28
C LEU A 296 -19.41 -56.82 16.21
N GLY A 297 -18.48 -56.54 15.29
CA GLY A 297 -17.86 -57.53 14.42
C GLY A 297 -16.62 -58.14 15.09
N THR A 298 -16.36 -59.42 14.82
CA THR A 298 -15.32 -60.24 15.47
C THR A 298 -13.87 -59.88 15.11
N GLU A 299 -13.63 -58.87 14.27
CA GLU A 299 -12.29 -58.45 13.85
C GLU A 299 -11.82 -57.18 14.58
N PRO A 300 -10.55 -57.09 15.02
CA PRO A 300 -10.00 -55.88 15.61
C PRO A 300 -9.88 -54.77 14.56
N SER A 301 -10.53 -53.63 14.79
CA SER A 301 -10.43 -52.45 13.91
C SER A 301 -9.65 -51.33 14.59
N ALA A 302 -8.95 -50.52 13.80
CA ALA A 302 -8.29 -49.31 14.29
C ALA A 302 -9.32 -48.21 14.49
N SER A 303 -9.41 -47.69 15.72
CA SER A 303 -10.17 -46.49 16.06
C SER A 303 -9.18 -45.38 16.38
N TYR A 304 -9.41 -44.19 15.83
CA TYR A 304 -8.65 -42.99 16.13
C TYR A 304 -9.41 -42.13 17.14
N ARG A 305 -8.66 -41.40 17.98
CA ARG A 305 -9.21 -40.44 18.93
C ARG A 305 -8.43 -39.14 18.94
N ILE A 306 -9.14 -38.03 19.11
CA ILE A 306 -8.59 -36.70 19.33
C ILE A 306 -9.19 -36.13 20.62
N GLN A 307 -8.38 -35.41 21.39
CA GLN A 307 -8.80 -34.75 22.62
C GLN A 307 -8.78 -33.23 22.42
N LEU A 308 -9.82 -32.55 22.90
CA LEU A 308 -9.93 -31.09 22.86
C LEU A 308 -9.50 -30.49 24.20
N ALA A 309 -9.04 -29.23 24.20
CA ALA A 309 -8.65 -28.55 25.43
C ALA A 309 -9.86 -27.95 26.18
N ASN A 310 -10.13 -28.47 27.37
CA ASN A 310 -11.28 -28.12 28.21
C ASN A 310 -11.44 -26.64 28.61
N GLU A 311 -10.42 -25.79 28.43
CA GLU A 311 -10.47 -24.35 28.75
C GLU A 311 -10.81 -23.46 27.54
N ASP A 312 -10.74 -24.02 26.33
CA ASP A 312 -11.09 -23.34 25.09
C ASP A 312 -12.55 -23.60 24.70
N LEU A 313 -13.27 -24.46 25.45
CA LEU A 313 -14.65 -24.86 25.23
C LEU A 313 -15.62 -24.23 26.25
N GLU A 314 -16.79 -23.83 25.79
CA GLU A 314 -17.89 -23.29 26.61
C GLU A 314 -19.01 -24.33 26.77
N GLU A 315 -19.88 -24.18 27.77
CA GLU A 315 -20.98 -25.14 28.01
C GLU A 315 -21.96 -25.26 26.82
N ALA A 316 -22.10 -24.19 26.03
CA ALA A 316 -22.90 -24.16 24.80
C ALA A 316 -22.39 -25.11 23.71
N PHE A 317 -21.14 -25.60 23.79
CA PHE A 317 -20.61 -26.63 22.89
C PHE A 317 -21.32 -27.98 23.08
N PHE A 318 -21.82 -28.26 24.28
CA PHE A 318 -22.38 -29.56 24.63
C PHE A 318 -23.89 -29.56 24.46
N LEU A 319 -24.35 -30.09 23.33
CA LEU A 319 -25.78 -30.25 23.01
C LEU A 319 -26.45 -31.29 23.93
N ILE A 320 -25.76 -32.39 24.20
CA ILE A 320 -26.23 -33.46 25.09
C ILE A 320 -26.06 -33.06 26.55
N ASP A 321 -27.16 -33.01 27.29
CA ASP A 321 -27.21 -32.60 28.69
C ASP A 321 -26.32 -33.42 29.64
N SER A 322 -26.14 -34.72 29.37
CA SER A 322 -25.23 -35.57 30.16
C SER A 322 -23.76 -35.25 29.91
N HIS A 323 -23.41 -34.72 28.73
CA HIS A 323 -22.08 -34.21 28.42
C HIS A 323 -21.85 -32.86 29.07
N ARG A 324 -22.82 -31.93 28.97
CA ARG A 324 -22.76 -30.61 29.63
C ARG A 324 -22.59 -30.73 31.14
N ARG A 325 -23.41 -31.56 31.79
CA ARG A 325 -23.33 -31.83 33.25
C ARG A 325 -21.98 -32.44 33.66
N ARG A 326 -21.44 -33.41 32.91
CA ARG A 326 -20.11 -33.98 33.18
C ARG A 326 -18.99 -32.94 33.04
N PHE A 327 -19.04 -32.11 32.00
CA PHE A 327 -18.04 -31.06 31.77
C PHE A 327 -18.06 -29.95 32.84
N ALA A 328 -19.25 -29.57 33.31
CA ALA A 328 -19.44 -28.55 34.34
C ALA A 328 -19.10 -29.04 35.76
N ALA A 329 -19.45 -30.30 36.09
CA ALA A 329 -19.21 -30.87 37.41
C ALA A 329 -17.77 -31.37 37.64
N ALA A 330 -16.99 -31.60 36.58
CA ALA A 330 -15.64 -32.11 36.69
C ALA A 330 -14.66 -31.09 37.27
N SER A 331 -13.88 -31.50 38.28
CA SER A 331 -12.68 -30.77 38.69
C SER A 331 -11.65 -30.88 37.57
N LYS A 332 -11.56 -29.83 36.75
CA LYS A 332 -10.66 -29.76 35.58
C LYS A 332 -9.21 -29.77 36.05
N ALA A 333 -8.62 -30.96 36.14
CA ALA A 333 -7.19 -31.11 36.40
C ALA A 333 -6.39 -30.32 35.34
N LEU A 334 -5.35 -29.61 35.77
CA LEU A 334 -4.57 -28.76 34.87
C LEU A 334 -3.83 -29.63 33.85
N ALA A 335 -4.42 -29.79 32.66
CA ALA A 335 -3.88 -30.65 31.61
C ALA A 335 -2.45 -30.25 31.25
N ARG A 336 -1.54 -31.23 31.15
CA ARG A 336 -0.12 -30.98 30.87
C ARG A 336 0.08 -30.65 29.39
N ARG A 337 -0.31 -29.45 28.96
CA ARG A 337 -0.12 -28.94 27.58
C ARG A 337 1.33 -29.04 27.08
N GLY A 338 2.29 -28.77 27.98
CA GLY A 338 3.72 -28.72 27.69
C GLY A 338 4.34 -30.09 27.43
N TRP A 339 5.15 -30.17 26.38
CA TRP A 339 6.04 -31.30 26.13
C TRP A 339 7.28 -31.22 27.03
N VAL A 340 7.79 -32.37 27.46
CA VAL A 340 9.01 -32.49 28.27
C VAL A 340 10.06 -33.23 27.46
N VAL A 341 11.30 -32.72 27.42
CA VAL A 341 12.42 -33.44 26.80
C VAL A 341 12.75 -34.69 27.61
N GLU A 342 12.78 -35.85 26.93
CA GLU A 342 13.13 -37.15 27.49
C GLU A 342 14.61 -37.46 27.22
N SER A 343 15.09 -37.21 26.00
CA SER A 343 16.50 -37.32 25.61
C SER A 343 16.85 -36.39 24.46
N VAL A 344 18.14 -36.03 24.36
CA VAL A 344 18.75 -35.45 23.16
C VAL A 344 19.96 -36.32 22.82
N GLU A 345 20.03 -36.80 21.60
CA GLU A 345 21.00 -37.82 21.16
C GLU A 345 21.64 -37.39 19.84
N GLU A 346 22.96 -37.50 19.73
CA GLU A 346 23.63 -37.39 18.42
C GLU A 346 23.17 -38.50 17.48
N THR A 347 23.09 -38.17 16.19
CA THR A 347 22.79 -39.16 15.15
C THR A 347 23.72 -38.98 13.96
N ASP A 348 23.90 -40.03 13.18
CA ASP A 348 24.63 -39.97 11.90
C ASP A 348 23.70 -39.57 10.73
N ARG A 349 22.49 -39.10 11.04
CA ARG A 349 21.53 -38.59 10.05
C ARG A 349 22.02 -37.23 9.53
N VAL A 350 22.27 -37.17 8.23
CA VAL A 350 22.70 -35.98 7.52
C VAL A 350 21.79 -35.79 6.31
N GLU A 351 21.05 -34.68 6.24
CA GLU A 351 20.06 -34.43 5.19
C GLU A 351 19.81 -32.93 4.98
N GLU A 352 19.02 -32.59 3.96
CA GLU A 352 18.56 -31.21 3.74
C GLU A 352 17.64 -30.74 4.86
N VAL A 353 17.94 -29.55 5.40
CA VAL A 353 17.23 -28.96 6.55
C VAL A 353 16.55 -27.64 6.18
N TYR A 354 15.44 -27.34 6.85
CA TYR A 354 14.55 -26.23 6.51
C TYR A 354 14.16 -25.41 7.75
N CYS A 355 13.78 -24.14 7.55
CA CYS A 355 13.30 -23.26 8.62
C CYS A 355 12.39 -22.15 8.09
N ALA A 356 11.63 -21.52 8.99
CA ALA A 356 10.81 -20.34 8.73
C ALA A 356 11.61 -19.04 8.94
N GLU A 357 11.35 -18.01 8.14
CA GLU A 357 11.86 -16.65 8.37
C GLU A 357 10.77 -15.84 9.09
N VAL A 358 10.85 -15.78 10.43
CA VAL A 358 9.87 -15.08 11.26
C VAL A 358 10.43 -13.76 11.77
N GLU A 359 9.75 -12.67 11.42
CA GLU A 359 10.13 -11.30 11.80
C GLU A 359 9.76 -10.97 13.26
N ASP A 360 8.48 -11.04 13.63
CA ASP A 360 8.02 -10.69 14.98
C ASP A 360 8.25 -11.84 15.98
N GLY A 361 9.08 -11.58 16.99
CA GLY A 361 9.36 -12.52 18.08
C GLY A 361 10.20 -13.75 17.70
N HIS A 362 10.66 -13.85 16.45
CA HIS A 362 11.60 -14.88 15.98
C HIS A 362 11.24 -16.32 16.38
N ALA A 363 9.94 -16.66 16.29
CA ALA A 363 9.42 -17.96 16.72
C ALA A 363 8.13 -18.37 16.02
N PHE A 364 8.02 -19.66 15.72
CA PHE A 364 6.85 -20.30 15.12
C PHE A 364 6.48 -21.59 15.84
N THR A 365 5.27 -22.06 15.60
CA THR A 365 4.73 -23.24 16.30
C THR A 365 4.73 -24.46 15.37
N LEU A 366 5.36 -25.55 15.82
CA LEU A 366 5.27 -26.86 15.20
C LEU A 366 3.90 -27.51 15.48
N GLU A 367 3.60 -28.62 14.81
CA GLU A 367 2.44 -29.42 15.18
C GLU A 367 2.50 -29.86 16.66
N ASP A 368 1.35 -30.24 17.22
CA ASP A 368 1.19 -30.54 18.66
C ASP A 368 1.54 -29.39 19.61
N ASN A 369 1.59 -28.17 19.05
CA ASN A 369 1.72 -26.88 19.71
C ASN A 369 3.09 -26.62 20.34
N ILE A 370 4.17 -27.20 19.81
CA ILE A 370 5.54 -26.95 20.28
C ILE A 370 6.07 -25.64 19.71
N LEU A 371 6.41 -24.66 20.55
CA LEU A 371 7.02 -23.41 20.10
C LEU A 371 8.52 -23.59 19.87
N THR A 372 9.00 -23.14 18.71
CA THR A 372 10.41 -23.20 18.31
C THR A 372 10.86 -21.87 17.70
N GLY A 373 12.16 -21.58 17.73
CA GLY A 373 12.72 -20.36 17.16
C GLY A 373 13.16 -20.56 15.71
N ASN A 374 13.18 -19.50 14.91
CA ASN A 374 14.08 -19.44 13.76
C ASN A 374 15.49 -19.03 14.23
N CYS A 375 16.49 -19.02 13.36
CA CYS A 375 17.82 -18.52 13.75
C CYS A 375 17.79 -17.02 14.08
N PHE A 376 18.56 -16.61 15.11
CA PHE A 376 18.80 -15.21 15.42
C PHE A 376 19.36 -14.45 14.19
N GLY A 377 19.11 -13.15 14.02
CA GLY A 377 18.51 -12.24 15.01
C GLY A 377 18.98 -10.78 14.89
N CYS A 378 19.52 -10.40 13.73
CA CYS A 378 18.98 -9.25 13.03
C CYS A 378 18.41 -9.80 11.70
N GLN A 379 17.45 -9.13 11.07
CA GLN A 379 16.97 -9.55 9.75
C GLN A 379 18.11 -9.48 8.70
N GLU A 380 19.16 -8.70 9.02
CA GLU A 380 20.41 -8.62 8.28
C GLU A 380 21.40 -9.76 8.55
N GLY A 381 20.93 -11.00 8.35
CA GLY A 381 21.79 -12.18 8.22
C GLY A 381 22.61 -12.16 6.91
N GLY A 382 23.76 -12.83 6.90
CA GLY A 382 24.64 -12.85 5.73
C GLY A 382 26.02 -13.49 5.94
N ASP A 383 26.67 -13.83 4.83
CA ASP A 383 28.10 -14.14 4.78
C ASP A 383 28.93 -12.86 4.60
N VAL A 384 30.24 -13.00 4.46
CA VAL A 384 31.17 -11.90 4.21
C VAL A 384 30.80 -11.07 2.96
N PHE A 385 30.23 -11.68 1.91
CA PHE A 385 29.77 -10.97 0.72
C PHE A 385 28.49 -10.20 1.01
N THR A 386 27.53 -10.83 1.66
CA THR A 386 26.23 -10.26 2.05
C THR A 386 26.42 -9.05 2.98
N PHE A 387 27.35 -9.13 3.94
CA PHE A 387 27.75 -8.01 4.78
C PHE A 387 28.29 -6.83 3.95
N LEU A 388 29.16 -7.09 2.97
CA LEU A 388 29.70 -6.05 2.08
C LEU A 388 28.64 -5.47 1.12
N MET A 389 27.74 -6.32 0.60
CA MET A 389 26.59 -5.88 -0.21
C MET A 389 25.70 -4.89 0.58
N LYS A 390 25.52 -5.12 1.89
CA LYS A 390 24.69 -4.31 2.76
C LYS A 390 25.37 -3.03 3.23
N ILE A 391 26.62 -3.09 3.72
CA ILE A 391 27.32 -1.92 4.26
C ILE A 391 27.84 -0.96 3.17
N ASP A 392 28.23 -1.51 2.01
CA ASP A 392 28.82 -0.74 0.91
C ASP A 392 27.91 -0.67 -0.35
N GLY A 393 26.74 -1.31 -0.34
CA GLY A 393 25.76 -1.21 -1.42
C GLY A 393 26.12 -2.00 -2.69
N LEU A 394 27.04 -2.96 -2.59
CA LEU A 394 27.58 -3.74 -3.72
C LEU A 394 26.58 -4.80 -4.21
N SER A 395 26.68 -5.21 -5.48
CA SER A 395 26.11 -6.48 -5.93
C SER A 395 26.97 -7.68 -5.48
N PHE A 396 26.40 -8.89 -5.54
CA PHE A 396 27.12 -10.11 -5.17
C PHE A 396 28.43 -10.31 -5.97
N GLY A 397 28.41 -10.01 -7.28
CA GLY A 397 29.61 -10.11 -8.12
C GLY A 397 30.70 -9.12 -7.70
N GLU A 398 30.33 -7.88 -7.38
CA GLU A 398 31.28 -6.84 -6.93
C GLU A 398 31.82 -7.14 -5.52
N ALA A 399 31.00 -7.71 -4.63
CA ALA A 399 31.44 -8.17 -3.33
C ALA A 399 32.45 -9.34 -3.42
N VAL A 400 32.22 -10.28 -4.35
CA VAL A 400 33.17 -11.38 -4.65
C VAL A 400 34.46 -10.83 -5.26
N GLU A 401 34.39 -9.95 -6.26
CA GLU A 401 35.56 -9.33 -6.90
C GLU A 401 36.40 -8.53 -5.91
N ARG A 402 35.78 -7.71 -5.05
CA ARG A 402 36.48 -6.91 -4.03
C ARG A 402 37.17 -7.77 -2.96
N MET A 403 36.60 -8.93 -2.61
CA MET A 403 37.26 -9.88 -1.70
C MET A 403 38.33 -10.71 -2.39
N ALA A 404 38.15 -11.07 -3.66
CA ALA A 404 39.16 -11.74 -4.46
C ALA A 404 40.43 -10.88 -4.59
N ASP A 405 40.27 -9.59 -4.91
CA ASP A 405 41.37 -8.61 -4.94
C ASP A 405 42.05 -8.46 -3.57
N LYS A 406 41.28 -8.38 -2.47
CA LYS A 406 41.82 -8.23 -1.10
C LYS A 406 42.61 -9.45 -0.63
N TYR A 407 42.18 -10.67 -0.97
CA TYR A 407 42.75 -11.93 -0.49
C TYR A 407 43.56 -12.69 -1.55
N GLY A 408 43.89 -12.04 -2.67
CA GLY A 408 44.77 -12.58 -3.72
C GLY A 408 44.24 -13.86 -4.36
N VAL A 409 42.95 -13.92 -4.67
CA VAL A 409 42.31 -15.05 -5.37
C VAL A 409 42.05 -14.64 -6.82
N GLN A 410 42.48 -15.45 -7.79
CA GLN A 410 42.11 -15.21 -9.19
C GLN A 410 40.75 -15.84 -9.48
N LEU A 411 39.82 -15.03 -10.00
CA LEU A 411 38.47 -15.48 -10.35
C LEU A 411 38.41 -15.96 -11.80
N ARG A 412 38.07 -17.24 -12.00
CA ARG A 412 37.77 -17.85 -13.29
C ARG A 412 36.25 -17.80 -13.50
N ARG A 413 35.81 -17.80 -14.76
CA ARG A 413 34.40 -17.76 -15.16
C ARG A 413 34.11 -18.93 -16.11
N ASP A 414 32.92 -19.51 -16.03
CA ASP A 414 32.58 -20.67 -16.85
C ASP A 414 32.28 -20.29 -18.30
N GLU A 415 32.96 -21.00 -19.20
CA GLU A 415 32.85 -20.85 -20.65
C GLU A 415 31.65 -21.65 -21.17
N SER A 416 30.46 -21.11 -20.93
CA SER A 416 29.22 -21.54 -21.60
C SER A 416 28.81 -20.49 -22.62
N GLY A 417 29.36 -20.63 -23.83
CA GLY A 417 29.16 -19.74 -24.97
C GLY A 417 30.45 -19.03 -25.39
N GLU A 418 30.97 -19.41 -26.55
CA GLU A 418 31.88 -18.56 -27.33
C GLU A 418 31.10 -17.31 -27.75
N ASP A 419 31.22 -16.25 -26.94
CA ASP A 419 30.77 -14.92 -27.32
C ASP A 419 31.91 -14.23 -28.06
N ASP A 420 32.01 -14.48 -29.37
CA ASP A 420 33.04 -13.93 -30.28
C ASP A 420 32.82 -12.42 -30.59
N ARG A 421 32.45 -11.67 -29.54
CA ARG A 421 32.38 -10.22 -29.51
C ARG A 421 33.60 -9.70 -28.75
N PRO A 422 34.31 -8.69 -29.26
CA PRO A 422 35.51 -8.17 -28.61
C PRO A 422 35.17 -7.74 -27.17
N LYS A 423 35.86 -8.38 -26.21
CA LYS A 423 35.71 -8.08 -24.78
C LYS A 423 36.30 -6.69 -24.51
N GLY A 424 35.43 -5.68 -24.52
CA GLY A 424 35.82 -4.30 -24.24
C GLY A 424 36.44 -4.12 -22.84
N PRO A 425 36.98 -2.92 -22.56
CA PRO A 425 37.78 -2.67 -21.36
C PRO A 425 37.13 -3.06 -20.03
N GLN A 426 37.95 -3.54 -19.09
CA GLN A 426 37.49 -3.96 -17.76
C GLN A 426 36.90 -2.78 -16.96
N ARG A 427 35.79 -3.02 -16.23
CA ARG A 427 35.09 -2.01 -15.41
C ARG A 427 36.04 -1.19 -14.53
N ARG A 428 36.96 -1.88 -13.83
CA ARG A 428 37.95 -1.26 -12.94
C ARG A 428 38.85 -0.24 -13.64
N ARG A 429 39.33 -0.53 -14.85
CA ARG A 429 40.16 0.40 -15.65
C ARG A 429 39.42 1.67 -16.05
N LEU A 430 38.12 1.55 -16.33
CA LEU A 430 37.27 2.71 -16.64
C LEU A 430 37.08 3.63 -15.42
N ILE A 431 36.99 3.07 -14.21
CA ILE A 431 36.92 3.83 -12.94
C ILE A 431 38.27 4.48 -12.60
N GLU A 432 39.37 3.73 -12.71
CA GLU A 432 40.74 4.26 -12.52
C GLU A 432 41.01 5.45 -13.47
N ALA A 433 40.52 5.39 -14.72
CA ALA A 433 40.61 6.49 -15.68
C ALA A 433 39.77 7.71 -15.27
N HIS A 434 38.56 7.51 -14.73
CA HIS A 434 37.70 8.60 -14.24
C HIS A 434 38.24 9.26 -12.97
N ALA A 435 38.81 8.48 -12.04
CA ALA A 435 39.49 9.01 -10.86
C ALA A 435 40.69 9.90 -11.26
N ALA A 436 41.56 9.40 -12.15
CA ALA A 436 42.68 10.18 -12.69
C ALA A 436 42.21 11.43 -13.48
N ALA A 437 41.09 11.35 -14.19
CA ALA A 437 40.48 12.50 -14.86
C ALA A 437 39.97 13.54 -13.87
N GLN A 438 39.35 13.10 -12.76
CA GLN A 438 38.88 14.00 -11.71
C GLN A 438 40.04 14.74 -11.03
N GLU A 439 41.12 14.04 -10.67
CA GLU A 439 42.34 14.65 -10.13
C GLU A 439 42.84 15.77 -11.05
N PHE A 440 43.03 15.45 -12.33
CA PHE A 440 43.45 16.40 -13.35
C PHE A 440 42.51 17.61 -13.43
N TYR A 441 41.20 17.40 -13.53
CA TYR A 441 40.24 18.50 -13.63
C TYR A 441 40.18 19.37 -12.37
N ALA A 442 40.35 18.79 -11.17
CA ALA A 442 40.43 19.54 -9.92
C ALA A 442 41.68 20.42 -9.87
N GLU A 443 42.84 19.92 -10.31
CA GLU A 443 44.05 20.73 -10.49
C GLU A 443 43.83 21.88 -11.47
N GLN A 444 43.16 21.61 -12.61
CA GLN A 444 42.87 22.63 -13.62
C GLN A 444 41.98 23.77 -13.09
N LEU A 445 41.11 23.52 -12.10
CA LEU A 445 40.27 24.55 -11.48
C LEU A 445 41.09 25.62 -10.73
N GLY A 446 42.35 25.33 -10.35
CA GLY A 446 43.28 26.30 -9.77
C GLY A 446 43.99 27.21 -10.79
N THR A 447 43.93 26.91 -12.09
CA THR A 447 44.69 27.62 -13.12
C THR A 447 44.11 29.00 -13.47
N PRO A 448 44.88 29.91 -14.12
CA PRO A 448 44.35 31.17 -14.61
C PRO A 448 43.19 31.01 -15.61
N GLU A 449 43.20 29.95 -16.44
CA GLU A 449 42.15 29.68 -17.44
C GLU A 449 40.78 29.41 -16.82
N ALA A 450 40.77 28.83 -15.61
CA ALA A 450 39.55 28.53 -14.85
C ALA A 450 38.95 29.73 -14.09
N LEU A 451 39.40 30.97 -14.33
CA LEU A 451 38.90 32.16 -13.61
C LEU A 451 37.37 32.31 -13.69
N ALA A 452 36.79 32.16 -14.89
CA ALA A 452 35.34 32.24 -15.10
C ALA A 452 34.57 31.14 -14.33
N ALA A 453 35.17 29.95 -14.18
CA ALA A 453 34.59 28.86 -13.41
C ALA A 453 34.54 29.17 -11.91
N ARG A 454 35.62 29.78 -11.37
CA ARG A 454 35.67 30.22 -9.96
C ARG A 454 34.75 31.41 -9.68
N GLN A 455 34.62 32.35 -10.63
CA GLN A 455 33.66 33.46 -10.53
C GLN A 455 32.22 32.94 -10.48
N PHE A 456 31.84 32.04 -11.41
CA PHE A 456 30.51 31.40 -11.43
C PHE A 456 30.14 30.70 -10.11
N LEU A 457 31.11 30.08 -9.44
CA LEU A 457 30.95 29.43 -8.13
C LEU A 457 30.82 30.47 -7.00
N ALA A 458 31.69 31.47 -6.96
CA ALA A 458 31.68 32.53 -5.95
C ALA A 458 30.39 33.35 -5.99
N GLU A 459 29.86 33.66 -7.18
CA GLU A 459 28.55 34.31 -7.38
C GLU A 459 27.38 33.55 -6.77
N ARG A 460 27.54 32.23 -6.55
CA ARG A 460 26.52 31.34 -5.95
C ARG A 460 26.83 30.94 -4.50
N GLY A 461 27.82 31.60 -3.88
CA GLY A 461 28.25 31.30 -2.52
C GLY A 461 28.89 29.93 -2.36
N PHE A 462 29.49 29.38 -3.42
CA PHE A 462 30.30 28.15 -3.36
C PHE A 462 31.78 28.53 -3.24
N ASP A 463 32.34 28.28 -2.07
CA ASP A 463 33.74 28.59 -1.76
C ASP A 463 34.70 27.44 -2.19
N GLN A 464 35.98 27.59 -1.83
CA GLN A 464 36.98 26.56 -2.11
C GLN A 464 36.71 25.25 -1.37
N GLN A 465 36.14 25.31 -0.15
CA GLN A 465 35.84 24.10 0.62
C GLN A 465 34.68 23.33 -0.03
N ALA A 466 33.62 24.00 -0.47
CA ALA A 466 32.56 23.41 -1.26
C ALA A 466 33.13 22.79 -2.56
N ALA A 467 33.97 23.51 -3.29
CA ALA A 467 34.60 22.97 -4.50
C ALA A 467 35.39 21.68 -4.24
N LEU A 468 36.10 21.58 -3.11
CA LEU A 468 36.80 20.37 -2.70
C LEU A 468 35.84 19.25 -2.28
N THR A 469 34.83 19.53 -1.46
CA THR A 469 33.83 18.55 -0.99
C THR A 469 33.09 17.89 -2.16
N PHE A 470 32.63 18.67 -3.13
CA PHE A 470 31.96 18.15 -4.33
C PHE A 470 32.95 17.70 -5.42
N GLY A 471 34.26 17.88 -5.21
CA GLY A 471 35.32 17.44 -6.12
C GLY A 471 35.29 18.11 -7.50
N LEU A 472 34.89 19.38 -7.54
CA LEU A 472 34.69 20.15 -8.77
C LEU A 472 35.98 20.34 -9.54
N GLY A 473 35.87 20.46 -10.87
CA GLY A 473 37.02 20.65 -11.75
C GLY A 473 36.74 21.57 -12.94
N PHE A 474 37.76 21.86 -13.73
CA PHE A 474 37.64 22.64 -14.95
C PHE A 474 38.25 21.87 -16.14
N ALA A 475 37.51 21.79 -17.24
CA ALA A 475 38.04 21.26 -18.50
C ALA A 475 38.74 22.38 -19.29
N PRO A 476 40.05 22.29 -19.60
CA PRO A 476 40.75 23.27 -20.42
C PRO A 476 40.14 23.43 -21.81
N ARG A 477 40.31 24.60 -22.43
CA ARG A 477 39.76 24.89 -23.77
C ARG A 477 40.52 24.19 -24.90
N GLY A 478 41.79 23.85 -24.68
CA GLY A 478 42.69 23.27 -25.69
C GLY A 478 42.28 21.89 -26.23
N GLY A 479 41.41 21.16 -25.53
CA GLY A 479 40.71 19.98 -26.07
C GLY A 479 41.55 18.72 -26.36
N GLU A 480 42.81 18.66 -25.95
CA GLU A 480 43.66 17.45 -25.96
C GLU A 480 44.44 17.27 -24.63
N ALA A 481 44.12 18.07 -23.61
CA ALA A 481 44.91 18.13 -22.37
C ALA A 481 44.66 16.89 -21.51
N LEU A 482 43.41 16.45 -21.38
CA LEU A 482 43.07 15.21 -20.68
C LEU A 482 43.63 14.00 -21.43
N TRP A 483 43.46 13.94 -22.76
CA TRP A 483 43.99 12.87 -23.61
C TRP A 483 45.49 12.65 -23.38
N ARG A 484 46.29 13.72 -23.41
CA ARG A 484 47.74 13.65 -23.16
C ARG A 484 48.06 13.23 -21.72
N HIS A 485 47.33 13.74 -20.72
CA HIS A 485 47.52 13.39 -19.31
C HIS A 485 47.26 11.89 -19.05
N LEU A 486 46.12 11.37 -19.50
CA LEU A 486 45.74 9.97 -19.28
C LEU A 486 46.55 8.99 -20.12
N SER A 487 46.95 9.38 -21.35
CA SER A 487 47.92 8.59 -22.14
C SER A 487 49.26 8.45 -21.40
N GLY A 488 49.75 9.53 -20.77
CA GLY A 488 50.95 9.51 -19.93
C GLY A 488 50.82 8.59 -18.70
N ARG A 489 49.61 8.42 -18.17
CA ARG A 489 49.29 7.46 -17.09
C ARG A 489 49.05 6.01 -17.59
N ARG A 490 49.34 5.70 -18.86
CA ARG A 490 49.19 4.37 -19.48
C ARG A 490 47.74 3.87 -19.58
N PHE A 491 46.78 4.76 -19.86
CA PHE A 491 45.45 4.38 -20.35
C PHE A 491 45.45 4.30 -21.89
N THR A 492 44.73 3.34 -22.45
CA THR A 492 44.67 3.14 -23.92
C THR A 492 43.62 4.05 -24.56
N ALA A 493 43.75 4.26 -25.87
CA ALA A 493 42.74 5.00 -26.65
C ALA A 493 41.33 4.38 -26.50
N GLU A 494 41.25 3.04 -26.58
CA GLU A 494 40.00 2.30 -26.43
C GLU A 494 39.37 2.47 -25.04
N GLU A 495 40.18 2.36 -23.97
CA GLU A 495 39.73 2.62 -22.59
C GLU A 495 39.12 4.01 -22.44
N LEU A 496 39.79 5.05 -22.93
CA LEU A 496 39.35 6.44 -22.77
C LEU A 496 38.15 6.82 -23.65
N VAL A 497 38.00 6.17 -24.81
CA VAL A 497 36.83 6.32 -25.68
C VAL A 497 35.61 5.57 -25.13
N VAL A 498 35.78 4.34 -24.63
CA VAL A 498 34.70 3.57 -23.97
C VAL A 498 34.28 4.21 -22.64
N ALA A 499 35.22 4.83 -21.92
CA ALA A 499 34.94 5.65 -20.75
C ALA A 499 34.15 6.95 -21.08
N GLY A 500 34.07 7.34 -22.36
CA GLY A 500 33.43 8.60 -22.77
C GLY A 500 34.22 9.86 -22.39
N LEU A 501 35.44 9.73 -21.88
CA LEU A 501 36.34 10.82 -21.50
C LEU A 501 36.99 11.49 -22.71
N VAL A 502 37.25 10.69 -23.75
CA VAL A 502 37.90 11.09 -25.00
C VAL A 502 37.01 10.66 -26.17
N ARG A 503 37.07 11.38 -27.29
CA ARG A 503 36.42 11.02 -28.56
C ARG A 503 37.45 10.94 -29.68
N MET A 504 37.12 10.17 -30.70
CA MET A 504 37.93 10.01 -31.90
C MET A 504 37.33 10.81 -33.05
N GLY A 505 38.13 11.71 -33.64
CA GLY A 505 37.85 12.40 -34.90
C GLY A 505 38.95 12.10 -35.92
N ARG A 506 39.59 13.14 -36.45
CA ARG A 506 40.89 13.00 -37.16
C ARG A 506 42.04 12.70 -36.19
N SER A 507 41.93 13.16 -34.95
CA SER A 507 42.79 12.87 -33.80
C SER A 507 41.90 12.52 -32.59
N HIS A 508 42.52 12.04 -31.51
CA HIS A 508 41.87 11.89 -30.21
C HIS A 508 41.73 13.25 -29.53
N TYR A 509 40.58 13.51 -28.92
CA TYR A 509 40.29 14.80 -28.27
C TYR A 509 39.38 14.66 -27.05
N ASP A 510 39.49 15.59 -26.12
CA ASP A 510 38.76 15.60 -24.84
C ASP A 510 37.25 15.81 -25.06
N SER A 511 36.40 15.00 -24.40
CA SER A 511 34.94 15.10 -24.47
C SER A 511 34.38 16.40 -23.90
N PHE A 512 35.08 17.00 -22.94
CA PHE A 512 34.70 18.24 -22.26
C PHE A 512 35.78 19.29 -22.48
N ARG A 513 35.40 20.54 -22.75
CA ARG A 513 36.30 21.64 -23.12
C ARG A 513 35.75 22.98 -22.66
N GLY A 514 36.53 23.80 -21.97
CA GLY A 514 36.13 25.14 -21.52
C GLY A 514 34.95 25.15 -20.54
N ARG A 515 34.80 24.12 -19.69
CA ARG A 515 33.60 23.93 -18.86
C ARG A 515 33.94 23.65 -17.40
N LEU A 516 33.08 24.15 -16.50
CA LEU A 516 33.06 23.74 -15.09
C LEU A 516 32.44 22.34 -15.00
N LEU A 517 33.11 21.45 -14.27
CA LEU A 517 32.77 20.03 -14.16
C LEU A 517 32.35 19.66 -12.73
N TRP A 518 31.28 18.88 -12.66
CA TRP A 518 30.86 18.13 -11.48
C TRP A 518 31.18 16.65 -11.71
N PRO A 519 31.97 15.99 -10.84
CA PRO A 519 32.17 14.55 -10.90
C PRO A 519 30.86 13.85 -10.53
N ILE A 520 30.45 12.88 -11.31
CA ILE A 520 29.27 12.07 -11.01
C ILE A 520 29.75 10.72 -10.49
N ARG A 521 29.37 10.40 -9.25
CA ARG A 521 29.83 9.21 -8.52
C ARG A 521 28.73 8.19 -8.33
N GLU A 522 29.10 6.93 -8.14
CA GLU A 522 28.18 5.92 -7.63
C GLU A 522 28.20 5.85 -6.09
N THR A 523 27.34 5.01 -5.51
CA THR A 523 27.10 4.86 -4.06
C THR A 523 28.37 4.70 -3.20
N ASN A 524 29.41 4.06 -3.72
CA ASN A 524 30.67 3.83 -2.99
C ASN A 524 31.61 5.05 -2.99
N GLY A 525 31.35 6.07 -3.82
CA GLY A 525 32.22 7.24 -4.03
C GLY A 525 33.12 7.18 -5.27
N ASP A 526 33.07 6.10 -6.06
CA ASP A 526 33.83 5.99 -7.32
C ASP A 526 33.23 6.91 -8.38
N THR A 527 34.07 7.73 -9.02
CA THR A 527 33.66 8.61 -10.11
C THR A 527 33.46 7.80 -11.40
N ILE A 528 32.27 7.90 -11.99
CA ILE A 528 31.82 7.12 -13.15
C ILE A 528 31.45 8.00 -14.36
N GLY A 529 31.39 9.32 -14.18
CA GLY A 529 31.10 10.29 -15.23
C GLY A 529 31.28 11.73 -14.77
N PHE A 530 30.93 12.68 -15.63
CA PHE A 530 30.99 14.11 -15.34
C PHE A 530 29.78 14.84 -15.94
N GLY A 531 29.31 15.88 -15.24
CA GLY A 531 28.39 16.89 -15.75
C GLY A 531 29.10 18.21 -15.98
N ALA A 532 28.86 18.87 -17.11
CA ALA A 532 29.71 19.96 -17.62
C ALA A 532 28.90 21.21 -18.03
N ARG A 533 29.02 22.29 -17.25
CA ARG A 533 28.35 23.58 -17.49
C ARG A 533 29.14 24.44 -18.47
N ARG A 534 28.48 24.94 -19.52
CA ARG A 534 29.00 25.99 -20.40
C ARG A 534 29.28 27.28 -19.61
N LEU A 535 30.45 27.86 -19.84
CA LEU A 535 30.91 29.13 -19.24
C LEU A 535 31.18 30.23 -20.27
N PHE A 536 31.46 29.87 -21.53
CA PHE A 536 31.87 30.80 -22.58
C PHE A 536 30.89 30.77 -23.76
N ASP A 537 30.67 31.93 -24.37
CA ASP A 537 29.76 32.06 -25.52
C ASP A 537 30.35 31.46 -26.80
N ASP A 538 31.67 31.39 -26.93
CA ASP A 538 32.39 30.79 -28.06
C ASP A 538 32.62 29.26 -27.92
N ASP A 539 31.92 28.61 -27.00
CA ASP A 539 31.92 27.16 -26.85
C ASP A 539 31.28 26.47 -28.07
N HIS A 540 32.00 25.50 -28.64
CA HIS A 540 31.59 24.66 -29.78
C HIS A 540 30.24 23.91 -29.62
N ASN A 541 29.69 23.84 -28.42
CA ASN A 541 28.42 23.19 -28.14
C ASN A 541 27.51 24.14 -27.34
N GLU A 542 26.37 24.49 -27.91
CA GLU A 542 25.49 25.51 -27.33
C GLU A 542 24.78 25.06 -26.04
N ALA A 543 24.72 23.75 -25.75
CA ALA A 543 24.00 23.20 -24.61
C ALA A 543 24.51 23.71 -23.26
N LYS A 544 23.58 24.20 -22.42
CA LYS A 544 23.84 24.71 -21.04
C LYS A 544 24.61 23.68 -20.21
N TYR A 545 24.21 22.42 -20.25
CA TYR A 545 24.90 21.28 -19.61
C TYR A 545 25.17 20.16 -20.62
N LEU A 546 26.31 19.48 -20.45
CA LEU A 546 26.67 18.25 -21.15
C LEU A 546 27.09 17.21 -20.12
N ASN A 547 26.58 15.99 -20.24
CA ASN A 547 26.95 14.88 -19.36
C ASN A 547 27.65 13.79 -20.16
N THR A 548 28.45 12.96 -19.50
CA THR A 548 29.04 11.74 -20.08
C THR A 548 27.98 10.97 -20.90
N PRO A 549 28.32 10.44 -22.10
CA PRO A 549 27.42 9.56 -22.84
C PRO A 549 27.13 8.28 -22.07
N GLU A 550 26.21 7.43 -22.54
CA GLU A 550 26.03 6.10 -21.96
C GLU A 550 27.33 5.28 -22.10
N THR A 551 27.80 4.67 -21.00
CA THR A 551 29.01 3.82 -20.96
C THR A 551 28.72 2.54 -20.17
N PRO A 552 29.65 1.56 -20.11
CA PRO A 552 29.50 0.38 -19.26
C PRO A 552 29.35 0.70 -17.76
N ILE A 553 29.79 1.88 -17.31
CA ILE A 553 29.75 2.31 -15.89
C ILE A 553 28.80 3.49 -15.63
N TYR A 554 28.31 4.17 -16.67
CA TYR A 554 27.47 5.35 -16.55
C TYR A 554 26.18 5.20 -17.35
N LYS A 555 25.05 5.21 -16.64
CA LYS A 555 23.69 5.13 -17.21
C LYS A 555 22.82 6.26 -16.68
N LYS A 556 22.38 7.17 -17.56
CA LYS A 556 21.64 8.37 -17.13
C LYS A 556 20.34 8.06 -16.41
N SER A 557 19.71 6.91 -16.69
CA SER A 557 18.47 6.48 -16.05
C SER A 557 18.63 5.95 -14.61
N GLN A 558 19.86 5.68 -14.16
CA GLN A 558 20.13 5.08 -12.85
C GLN A 558 20.96 5.98 -11.93
N VAL A 559 21.70 6.94 -12.49
CA VAL A 559 22.68 7.72 -11.74
C VAL A 559 22.07 9.02 -11.20
N LEU A 560 22.18 9.19 -9.88
CA LEU A 560 21.76 10.38 -9.13
C LEU A 560 23.00 11.13 -8.61
N TYR A 561 23.12 12.41 -8.95
CA TYR A 561 24.20 13.25 -8.43
C TYR A 561 24.02 13.51 -6.93
N GLY A 562 25.12 13.41 -6.17
CA GLY A 562 25.14 13.58 -4.71
C GLY A 562 24.77 12.32 -3.92
N ILE A 563 24.48 11.18 -4.57
CA ILE A 563 24.09 9.94 -3.87
C ILE A 563 25.20 9.36 -2.98
N ASP A 564 26.46 9.59 -3.34
CA ASP A 564 27.66 9.25 -2.56
C ASP A 564 27.66 9.93 -1.18
N LEU A 565 27.26 11.20 -1.14
CA LEU A 565 27.12 11.99 0.08
C LEU A 565 25.79 11.69 0.79
N ALA A 566 24.71 11.56 0.03
CA ALA A 566 23.35 11.48 0.56
C ALA A 566 22.93 10.08 1.06
N ARG A 567 23.58 8.98 0.63
CA ARG A 567 23.14 7.60 0.99
C ARG A 567 22.98 7.37 2.50
N LYS A 568 23.92 7.88 3.31
CA LYS A 568 23.91 7.72 4.77
C LYS A 568 22.84 8.61 5.42
N PRO A 569 22.76 9.92 5.12
CA PRO A 569 21.63 10.77 5.52
C PRO A 569 20.25 10.21 5.15
N ILE A 570 20.08 9.70 3.92
CA ILE A 570 18.80 9.14 3.45
C ILE A 570 18.41 7.93 4.31
N ALA A 571 19.34 7.00 4.55
CA ALA A 571 19.10 5.83 5.40
C ALA A 571 18.80 6.21 6.86
N LEU A 572 19.49 7.22 7.43
CA LEU A 572 19.30 7.64 8.82
C LEU A 572 18.01 8.45 9.07
N SER A 573 17.48 9.13 8.04
CA SER A 573 16.30 10.00 8.16
C SER A 573 15.05 9.46 7.46
N SER A 574 15.19 8.37 6.71
CA SER A 574 14.18 7.84 5.78
C SER A 574 13.63 8.88 4.79
N GLN A 575 14.38 9.97 4.51
CA GLN A 575 13.97 11.05 3.62
C GLN A 575 14.98 11.24 2.48
N ALA A 576 14.48 11.36 1.25
CA ALA A 576 15.27 11.80 0.09
C ALA A 576 14.68 13.10 -0.48
N VAL A 577 15.53 14.06 -0.82
CA VAL A 577 15.13 15.32 -1.47
C VAL A 577 15.60 15.30 -2.92
N ILE A 578 14.68 15.46 -3.86
CA ILE A 578 14.97 15.45 -5.31
C ILE A 578 14.95 16.90 -5.80
N VAL A 579 16.08 17.36 -6.32
CA VAL A 579 16.27 18.71 -6.86
C VAL A 579 16.65 18.66 -8.33
N GLU A 580 16.58 19.79 -9.04
CA GLU A 580 16.70 19.80 -10.51
C GLU A 580 18.16 19.70 -11.00
N GLY A 581 19.11 20.36 -10.33
CA GLY A 581 20.47 20.55 -10.82
C GLY A 581 21.59 20.32 -9.81
N TYR A 582 22.82 20.29 -10.35
CA TYR A 582 24.06 20.10 -9.59
C TYR A 582 24.29 21.19 -8.53
N THR A 583 23.95 22.44 -8.85
CA THR A 583 24.05 23.60 -7.93
C THR A 583 23.10 23.48 -6.74
N ASP A 584 21.96 22.82 -6.93
CA ASP A 584 20.88 22.81 -5.97
C ASP A 584 21.13 21.70 -4.94
N VAL A 585 21.74 20.59 -5.38
CA VAL A 585 22.34 19.60 -4.49
C VAL A 585 23.40 20.25 -3.62
N MET A 586 24.33 21.02 -4.21
CA MET A 586 25.35 21.73 -3.43
C MET A 586 24.74 22.72 -2.43
N ALA A 587 23.75 23.51 -2.86
CA ALA A 587 23.06 24.47 -2.03
C ALA A 587 22.33 23.80 -0.84
N CYS A 588 21.56 22.74 -1.10
CA CYS A 588 20.88 21.95 -0.08
C CYS A 588 21.86 21.33 0.93
N HIS A 589 22.92 20.67 0.46
CA HIS A 589 23.91 20.03 1.35
C HIS A 589 24.61 21.06 2.24
N LEU A 590 25.03 22.20 1.69
CA LEU A 590 25.64 23.29 2.48
C LEU A 590 24.64 23.94 3.45
N ALA A 591 23.36 24.02 3.09
CA ALA A 591 22.29 24.53 3.96
C ALA A 591 21.88 23.56 5.10
N GLY A 592 22.46 22.36 5.16
CA GLY A 592 22.12 21.34 6.15
C GLY A 592 20.96 20.41 5.74
N VAL A 593 20.71 20.26 4.43
CA VAL A 593 19.82 19.26 3.83
C VAL A 593 20.68 18.23 3.05
N PRO A 594 21.40 17.33 3.76
CA PRO A 594 22.34 16.39 3.14
C PRO A 594 21.68 15.20 2.45
N THR A 595 20.34 15.16 2.42
CA THR A 595 19.52 14.14 1.74
C THR A 595 19.21 14.49 0.27
N ALA A 596 19.73 15.62 -0.22
CA ALA A 596 19.45 16.11 -1.57
C ALA A 596 20.26 15.38 -2.66
N VAL A 597 19.57 15.04 -3.76
CA VAL A 597 20.13 14.41 -4.97
C VAL A 597 19.44 14.96 -6.23
N ALA A 598 20.12 14.92 -7.37
CA ALA A 598 19.57 15.38 -8.66
C ALA A 598 19.75 14.34 -9.78
N THR A 599 18.90 14.40 -10.80
CA THR A 599 19.07 13.57 -12.01
C THR A 599 20.11 14.17 -12.96
N CYS A 600 20.87 13.33 -13.64
CA CYS A 600 21.94 13.80 -14.51
C CYS A 600 21.45 14.11 -15.93
N GLY A 601 20.63 15.17 -16.06
CA GLY A 601 20.15 15.68 -17.36
C GLY A 601 19.09 14.80 -18.01
N THR A 602 18.22 14.21 -17.19
CA THR A 602 17.06 13.38 -17.59
C THR A 602 15.90 13.62 -16.62
N ALA A 603 14.67 13.30 -17.02
CA ALA A 603 13.56 13.23 -16.07
C ALA A 603 13.81 12.15 -15.01
N PHE A 604 13.30 12.39 -13.79
CA PHE A 604 13.21 11.37 -12.74
C PHE A 604 12.23 10.26 -13.15
N GLY A 605 12.40 9.04 -12.62
CA GLY A 605 11.63 7.87 -13.05
C GLY A 605 12.00 6.55 -12.35
N ASP A 606 11.36 5.46 -12.75
CA ASP A 606 11.31 4.18 -12.00
C ASP A 606 12.67 3.53 -11.70
N GLU A 607 13.67 3.71 -12.56
CA GLU A 607 15.05 3.23 -12.33
C GLU A 607 15.71 4.01 -11.17
N HIS A 608 15.54 5.33 -11.12
CA HIS A 608 15.99 6.17 -10.00
C HIS A 608 15.24 5.86 -8.70
N VAL A 609 13.92 5.60 -8.77
CA VAL A 609 13.12 5.13 -7.63
C VAL A 609 13.69 3.81 -7.08
N ARG A 610 14.06 2.87 -7.95
CA ARG A 610 14.68 1.60 -7.57
C ARG A 610 16.09 1.72 -6.98
N VAL A 611 16.81 2.82 -7.26
CA VAL A 611 18.07 3.13 -6.58
C VAL A 611 17.79 3.69 -5.18
N LEU A 612 16.90 4.68 -5.06
CA LEU A 612 16.58 5.30 -3.76
C LEU A 612 15.90 4.35 -2.77
N ARG A 613 15.03 3.44 -3.23
CA ARG A 613 14.40 2.41 -2.38
C ARG A 613 15.38 1.54 -1.62
N ARG A 614 16.62 1.35 -2.12
CA ARG A 614 17.67 0.60 -1.42
C ARG A 614 18.14 1.27 -0.13
N PHE A 615 17.88 2.58 0.02
CA PHE A 615 18.32 3.38 1.16
C PHE A 615 17.14 3.95 1.97
N LEU A 616 15.91 3.92 1.43
CA LEU A 616 14.72 4.50 2.08
C LEU A 616 13.99 3.55 3.04
N ASP A 617 14.49 2.31 3.18
CA ASP A 617 14.03 1.22 4.05
C ASP A 617 12.49 1.02 4.09
N ASP A 618 11.99 0.00 3.38
CA ASP A 618 10.56 -0.38 3.37
C ASP A 618 10.14 -1.08 4.69
N HIS A 619 10.54 -0.51 5.84
CA HIS A 619 10.08 -0.89 7.17
C HIS A 619 8.57 -0.66 7.32
N THR A 620 7.85 -1.67 7.81
CA THR A 620 6.39 -1.70 7.92
C THR A 620 5.76 -0.65 8.86
N GLU A 621 6.56 0.08 9.64
CA GLU A 621 6.08 1.12 10.57
C GLU A 621 6.66 2.54 10.31
N LEU A 622 7.63 2.69 9.40
CA LEU A 622 8.26 3.99 9.12
C LEU A 622 7.71 4.64 7.84
N ARG A 623 7.44 5.94 7.91
CA ARG A 623 6.99 6.74 6.77
C ARG A 623 8.21 7.30 6.03
N SER A 624 8.81 6.50 5.17
CA SER A 624 9.81 6.99 4.21
C SER A 624 9.20 8.13 3.38
N GLU A 625 9.97 9.17 3.10
CA GLU A 625 9.50 10.37 2.41
C GLU A 625 10.38 10.70 1.21
N VAL A 626 9.76 11.04 0.07
CA VAL A 626 10.48 11.65 -1.04
C VAL A 626 9.92 13.03 -1.33
N VAL A 627 10.77 14.05 -1.25
CA VAL A 627 10.41 15.46 -1.39
C VAL A 627 10.96 15.98 -2.70
N PHE A 628 10.10 16.33 -3.65
CA PHE A 628 10.53 17.00 -4.87
C PHE A 628 10.55 18.51 -4.64
N THR A 629 11.68 19.16 -4.88
CA THR A 629 11.70 20.60 -5.15
C THR A 629 11.54 20.80 -6.64
N PHE A 630 10.56 21.60 -7.04
CA PHE A 630 10.40 22.02 -8.42
C PHE A 630 10.58 23.52 -8.51
N ASP A 631 11.19 23.97 -9.60
CA ASP A 631 11.08 25.36 -10.02
C ASP A 631 9.57 25.68 -10.17
N GLY A 632 9.13 26.87 -9.77
CA GLY A 632 7.70 27.19 -9.63
C GLY A 632 6.91 27.33 -10.94
N ASP A 633 7.45 26.81 -12.04
CA ASP A 633 7.03 27.07 -13.42
C ASP A 633 6.14 25.95 -14.01
N GLU A 634 5.82 26.08 -15.29
CA GLU A 634 5.01 25.10 -16.02
C GLU A 634 5.75 23.77 -16.29
N ALA A 635 7.08 23.75 -16.22
CA ALA A 635 7.90 22.55 -16.39
C ALA A 635 7.95 21.73 -15.09
N GLY A 636 8.15 22.38 -13.94
CA GLY A 636 8.04 21.78 -12.60
C GLY A 636 6.67 21.14 -12.36
N GLN A 637 5.58 21.83 -12.73
CA GLN A 637 4.23 21.25 -12.69
C GLN A 637 4.05 20.01 -13.59
N LYS A 638 4.67 19.99 -14.78
CA LYS A 638 4.64 18.81 -15.67
C LYS A 638 5.50 17.66 -15.12
N ALA A 639 6.59 17.96 -14.43
CA ALA A 639 7.40 16.96 -13.73
C ALA A 639 6.61 16.34 -12.55
N ALA A 640 5.93 17.16 -11.75
CA ALA A 640 5.04 16.71 -10.67
C ALA A 640 3.95 15.75 -11.18
N LEU A 641 3.29 16.08 -12.29
CA LEU A 641 2.28 15.23 -12.93
C LEU A 641 2.87 13.89 -13.40
N ARG A 642 4.03 13.88 -14.06
CA ARG A 642 4.71 12.63 -14.48
C ARG A 642 5.12 11.76 -13.30
N THR A 643 5.59 12.35 -12.19
CA THR A 643 5.89 11.62 -10.96
C THR A 643 4.62 11.00 -10.37
N PHE A 644 3.49 11.69 -10.41
CA PHE A 644 2.19 11.19 -9.94
C PHE A 644 1.65 10.02 -10.78
N GLU A 645 1.97 9.97 -12.08
CA GLU A 645 1.60 8.87 -12.99
C GLU A 645 2.45 7.59 -12.82
N GLY A 646 3.55 7.65 -12.06
CA GLY A 646 4.49 6.55 -11.83
C GLY A 646 4.06 5.48 -10.81
N ASP A 647 5.02 4.79 -10.20
CA ASP A 647 4.76 3.73 -9.22
C ASP A 647 4.00 4.26 -7.98
N GLN A 648 2.72 3.90 -7.88
CA GLN A 648 1.81 4.45 -6.89
C GLN A 648 2.11 4.08 -5.43
N ARG A 649 2.95 3.05 -5.16
CA ARG A 649 3.41 2.82 -3.78
C ARG A 649 4.27 4.00 -3.30
N PHE A 650 5.12 4.52 -4.19
CA PHE A 650 5.99 5.69 -3.99
C PHE A 650 5.18 6.99 -3.88
N VAL A 651 4.19 7.21 -4.75
CA VAL A 651 3.31 8.40 -4.75
C VAL A 651 2.67 8.64 -3.38
N SER A 652 2.34 7.57 -2.65
CA SER A 652 1.66 7.64 -1.36
C SER A 652 2.54 8.14 -0.18
N GLN A 653 3.84 8.30 -0.45
CA GLN A 653 4.93 8.81 0.41
C GLN A 653 5.64 10.03 -0.24
N THR A 654 5.13 10.55 -1.35
CA THR A 654 5.75 11.64 -2.10
C THR A 654 5.16 13.01 -1.74
N TYR A 655 6.05 13.98 -1.56
CA TYR A 655 5.77 15.37 -1.22
C TYR A 655 6.40 16.31 -2.25
N VAL A 656 5.93 17.55 -2.26
CA VAL A 656 6.44 18.65 -3.09
C VAL A 656 6.71 19.85 -2.18
N ALA A 657 7.85 20.49 -2.40
CA ALA A 657 8.19 21.79 -1.85
C ALA A 657 8.41 22.76 -3.02
N VAL A 658 7.74 23.91 -3.01
CA VAL A 658 7.90 24.96 -4.04
C VAL A 658 8.30 26.24 -3.32
N ALA A 659 9.38 26.88 -3.77
CA ALA A 659 9.86 28.10 -3.16
C ALA A 659 8.93 29.30 -3.46
N PRO A 660 8.91 30.33 -2.60
CA PRO A 660 8.32 31.63 -2.96
C PRO A 660 8.89 32.14 -4.28
N GLU A 661 8.05 32.80 -5.08
CA GLU A 661 8.41 33.35 -6.40
C GLU A 661 8.91 32.30 -7.44
N GLY A 662 8.93 31.01 -7.09
CA GLY A 662 9.31 29.92 -7.98
C GLY A 662 10.81 29.63 -8.09
N MET A 663 11.62 30.15 -7.16
CA MET A 663 13.09 30.04 -7.14
C MET A 663 13.60 28.60 -6.96
N ASP A 664 14.77 28.31 -7.54
CA ASP A 664 15.49 27.07 -7.25
C ASP A 664 16.15 27.11 -5.84
N PRO A 665 16.55 25.96 -5.25
CA PRO A 665 17.19 25.94 -3.93
C PRO A 665 18.52 26.70 -3.84
N CYS A 666 19.23 26.92 -4.95
CA CYS A 666 20.46 27.71 -5.00
C CYS A 666 20.16 29.21 -4.97
N GLU A 667 19.20 29.68 -5.77
CA GLU A 667 18.70 31.06 -5.78
C GLU A 667 18.08 31.44 -4.44
N LEU A 668 17.26 30.56 -3.84
CA LEU A 668 16.70 30.77 -2.51
C LEU A 668 17.80 30.91 -1.44
N ARG A 669 18.86 30.08 -1.50
CA ARG A 669 20.00 30.18 -0.58
C ARG A 669 20.77 31.49 -0.73
N ILE A 670 20.88 32.00 -1.95
CA ILE A 670 21.57 33.28 -2.23
C ILE A 670 20.73 34.48 -1.72
N LYS A 671 19.41 34.43 -1.89
CA LYS A 671 18.48 35.52 -1.52
C LYS A 671 18.18 35.55 -0.02
N GLU A 672 17.93 34.40 0.60
CA GLU A 672 17.33 34.27 1.95
C GLU A 672 18.15 33.39 2.91
N GLY A 673 19.22 32.74 2.42
CA GLY A 673 20.18 31.99 3.23
C GLY A 673 19.81 30.54 3.54
N ASP A 674 20.70 29.86 4.27
CA ASP A 674 20.61 28.42 4.60
C ASP A 674 19.38 28.04 5.45
N ALA A 675 18.75 29.01 6.12
CA ALA A 675 17.53 28.77 6.88
C ALA A 675 16.31 28.57 5.96
N ALA A 676 16.18 29.40 4.92
CA ALA A 676 15.06 29.34 3.99
C ALA A 676 15.02 28.02 3.21
N VAL A 677 16.17 27.47 2.82
CA VAL A 677 16.26 26.15 2.15
C VAL A 677 15.78 25.02 3.07
N ARG A 678 16.09 25.07 4.38
CA ARG A 678 15.58 24.09 5.36
C ARG A 678 14.08 24.26 5.60
N GLU A 679 13.59 25.49 5.67
CA GLU A 679 12.17 25.81 5.84
C GLU A 679 11.33 25.36 4.64
N LEU A 680 11.84 25.53 3.41
CA LEU A 680 11.25 25.01 2.17
C LEU A 680 10.96 23.51 2.28
N ILE A 681 11.95 22.69 2.63
CA ILE A 681 11.79 21.24 2.78
C ILE A 681 10.90 20.87 3.99
N ALA A 682 10.94 21.65 5.07
CA ALA A 682 10.06 21.46 6.22
C ALA A 682 8.58 21.70 5.87
N SER A 683 8.30 22.71 5.03
CA SER A 683 6.96 23.14 4.59
C SER A 683 6.33 22.27 3.48
N ARG A 684 7.00 21.18 3.07
CA ARG A 684 6.56 20.27 1.99
C ARG A 684 5.11 19.83 2.14
N ARG A 685 4.39 19.80 1.01
CA ARG A 685 2.97 19.46 0.91
C ARG A 685 2.82 18.12 0.14
N PRO A 686 1.81 17.28 0.42
CA PRO A 686 1.66 16.01 -0.30
C PRO A 686 1.49 16.20 -1.82
N LEU A 687 2.19 15.39 -2.63
CA LEU A 687 2.17 15.53 -4.11
C LEU A 687 0.76 15.43 -4.69
N TYR A 688 -0.06 14.50 -4.21
CA TYR A 688 -1.44 14.34 -4.70
C TYR A 688 -2.27 15.62 -4.52
N ARG A 689 -2.05 16.36 -3.42
CA ARG A 689 -2.81 17.57 -3.11
C ARG A 689 -2.39 18.71 -4.02
N PHE A 690 -1.07 18.88 -4.23
CA PHE A 690 -0.54 19.85 -5.20
C PHE A 690 -1.06 19.57 -6.63
N VAL A 691 -1.12 18.29 -7.04
CA VAL A 691 -1.66 17.90 -8.35
C VAL A 691 -3.17 18.17 -8.45
N LEU A 692 -3.96 17.87 -7.42
CA LEU A 692 -5.40 18.19 -7.39
C LEU A 692 -5.66 19.70 -7.43
N GLU A 693 -4.95 20.49 -6.63
CA GLU A 693 -5.06 21.96 -6.61
C GLU A 693 -4.75 22.55 -8.01
N ASN A 694 -3.71 22.07 -8.68
CA ASN A 694 -3.36 22.50 -10.05
C ASN A 694 -4.35 22.07 -11.13
N VAL A 695 -5.03 20.92 -10.98
CA VAL A 695 -6.05 20.48 -11.96
C VAL A 695 -7.38 21.18 -11.73
N VAL A 696 -7.81 21.36 -10.47
CA VAL A 696 -9.03 22.08 -10.12
C VAL A 696 -8.91 23.58 -10.41
N GLY A 697 -7.75 24.19 -10.17
CA GLY A 697 -7.49 25.61 -10.41
C GLY A 697 -7.50 26.05 -11.89
N ARG A 698 -7.61 25.12 -12.85
CA ARG A 698 -7.81 25.42 -14.29
C ARG A 698 -9.25 25.76 -14.64
N TYR A 699 -10.19 25.65 -13.70
CA TYR A 699 -11.63 25.79 -13.92
C TYR A 699 -12.19 26.97 -13.13
N ASP A 700 -13.20 27.64 -13.69
CA ASP A 700 -13.92 28.74 -13.03
C ASP A 700 -14.96 28.17 -12.05
N LEU A 701 -14.55 27.93 -10.81
CA LEU A 701 -15.38 27.28 -9.80
C LEU A 701 -16.62 28.07 -9.38
N ASP A 702 -16.80 29.32 -9.80
CA ASP A 702 -18.03 30.05 -9.51
C ASP A 702 -19.15 29.71 -10.50
N ARG A 703 -18.82 29.15 -11.68
CA ARG A 703 -19.78 28.59 -12.62
C ARG A 703 -20.14 27.14 -12.34
N ALA A 704 -21.43 26.82 -12.37
CA ALA A 704 -21.95 25.48 -12.05
C ALA A 704 -21.52 24.39 -13.06
N ASP A 705 -21.41 24.72 -14.35
CA ASP A 705 -20.92 23.81 -15.38
C ASP A 705 -19.43 23.52 -15.21
N SER A 706 -18.62 24.56 -15.00
CA SER A 706 -17.18 24.42 -14.79
C SER A 706 -16.85 23.68 -13.49
N ARG A 707 -17.63 23.84 -12.40
CA ARG A 707 -17.52 22.98 -11.20
C ARG A 707 -17.71 21.50 -11.50
N VAL A 708 -18.67 21.14 -12.36
CA VAL A 708 -18.91 19.73 -12.74
C VAL A 708 -17.73 19.17 -13.54
N ASP A 709 -17.11 19.97 -14.42
CA ASP A 709 -15.95 19.53 -15.19
C ASP A 709 -14.66 19.49 -14.35
N ALA A 710 -14.48 20.42 -13.41
CA ALA A 710 -13.44 20.36 -12.39
C ALA A 710 -13.57 19.09 -11.52
N LEU A 711 -14.79 18.78 -11.06
CA LEU A 711 -15.08 17.57 -10.29
C LEU A 711 -14.74 16.31 -11.09
N ARG A 712 -15.12 16.24 -12.37
CA ARG A 712 -14.78 15.12 -13.26
C ARG A 712 -13.27 14.99 -13.47
N ALA A 713 -12.55 16.10 -13.63
CA ALA A 713 -11.11 16.10 -13.81
C ALA A 713 -10.37 15.60 -12.57
N GLY A 714 -10.70 16.14 -11.38
CA GLY A 714 -10.17 15.65 -10.11
C GLY A 714 -10.58 14.21 -9.80
N ALA A 715 -11.82 13.83 -10.13
CA ALA A 715 -12.32 12.47 -9.89
C ALA A 715 -11.55 11.40 -10.68
N ARG A 716 -11.07 11.71 -11.89
CA ARG A 716 -10.18 10.81 -12.65
C ARG A 716 -8.85 10.58 -11.92
N LEU A 717 -8.23 11.63 -11.38
CA LEU A 717 -6.99 11.52 -10.60
C LEU A 717 -7.21 10.70 -9.33
N VAL A 718 -8.26 10.98 -8.56
CA VAL A 718 -8.59 10.22 -7.34
C VAL A 718 -8.93 8.75 -7.68
N ALA A 719 -9.63 8.48 -8.77
CA ALA A 719 -9.95 7.13 -9.22
C ALA A 719 -8.70 6.31 -9.64
N SER A 720 -7.64 6.98 -10.10
CA SER A 720 -6.39 6.33 -10.49
C SER A 720 -5.61 5.75 -9.31
N VAL A 721 -5.91 6.19 -8.07
CA VAL A 721 -5.22 5.75 -6.84
C VAL A 721 -5.58 4.31 -6.49
N ARG A 722 -4.57 3.43 -6.48
CA ARG A 722 -4.67 2.00 -6.11
C ARG A 722 -4.92 1.77 -4.61
N ASP A 723 -4.36 2.62 -3.75
CA ASP A 723 -4.57 2.51 -2.29
C ASP A 723 -5.98 3.00 -1.92
N ARG A 724 -6.90 2.03 -1.79
CA ARG A 724 -8.31 2.28 -1.44
C ARG A 724 -8.51 2.89 -0.05
N SER A 725 -7.54 2.78 0.87
CA SER A 725 -7.64 3.39 2.19
C SER A 725 -7.53 4.92 2.14
N LYS A 726 -6.76 5.45 1.18
CA LYS A 726 -6.51 6.90 1.00
C LYS A 726 -7.55 7.59 0.11
N VAL A 727 -8.21 6.85 -0.79
CA VAL A 727 -9.23 7.39 -1.72
C VAL A 727 -10.27 8.24 -0.98
N ASP A 728 -10.83 7.75 0.12
CA ASP A 728 -11.92 8.42 0.84
C ASP A 728 -11.50 9.75 1.50
N ALA A 729 -10.21 9.91 1.83
CA ALA A 729 -9.65 11.20 2.25
C ALA A 729 -9.54 12.16 1.07
N PHE A 730 -9.07 11.67 -0.09
CA PHE A 730 -8.92 12.48 -1.30
C PHE A 730 -10.27 12.93 -1.89
N VAL A 731 -11.33 12.11 -1.76
CA VAL A 731 -12.69 12.54 -2.15
C VAL A 731 -13.17 13.72 -1.28
N ARG A 732 -12.85 13.72 0.02
CA ARG A 732 -13.19 14.81 0.93
C ARG A 732 -12.44 16.11 0.57
N GLU A 733 -11.16 16.01 0.24
CA GLU A 733 -10.38 17.16 -0.23
C GLU A 733 -10.91 17.71 -1.56
N LEU A 734 -11.17 16.86 -2.54
CA LEU A 734 -11.75 17.25 -3.84
C LEU A 734 -13.13 17.91 -3.68
N SER A 735 -13.98 17.37 -2.81
CA SER A 735 -15.29 17.95 -2.44
C SER A 735 -15.13 19.37 -1.87
N GLY A 736 -14.18 19.57 -0.95
CA GLY A 736 -13.86 20.88 -0.38
C GLY A 736 -13.30 21.88 -1.41
N MET A 737 -12.37 21.45 -2.26
CA MET A 737 -11.77 22.31 -3.30
C MET A 737 -12.80 22.78 -4.33
N VAL A 738 -13.68 21.89 -4.81
CA VAL A 738 -14.67 22.22 -5.85
C VAL A 738 -15.94 22.86 -5.24
N GLY A 739 -16.17 22.73 -3.93
CA GLY A 739 -17.35 23.26 -3.25
C GLY A 739 -18.63 22.49 -3.57
N VAL A 740 -18.54 21.16 -3.56
CA VAL A 740 -19.64 20.22 -3.86
C VAL A 740 -19.84 19.22 -2.72
N ASP A 741 -21.03 18.63 -2.64
CA ASP A 741 -21.32 17.62 -1.63
C ASP A 741 -20.40 16.38 -1.73
N ILE A 742 -20.07 15.79 -0.58
CA ILE A 742 -19.15 14.64 -0.52
C ILE A 742 -19.72 13.38 -1.20
N GLU A 743 -21.03 13.16 -1.18
CA GLU A 743 -21.66 12.04 -1.88
C GLU A 743 -21.72 12.28 -3.40
N GLN A 744 -21.83 13.55 -3.83
CA GLN A 744 -21.66 13.91 -5.24
C GLN A 744 -20.23 13.58 -5.72
N ALA A 745 -19.22 13.97 -4.94
CA ALA A 745 -17.82 13.66 -5.24
C ALA A 745 -17.53 12.14 -5.21
N ARG A 746 -18.02 11.41 -4.20
CA ARG A 746 -17.94 9.93 -4.13
C ARG A 746 -18.62 9.27 -5.33
N THR A 747 -19.70 9.85 -5.83
CA THR A 747 -20.43 9.31 -6.99
C THR A 747 -19.66 9.51 -8.30
N GLU A 748 -19.05 10.69 -8.52
CA GLU A 748 -18.20 10.89 -9.71
C GLU A 748 -16.89 10.08 -9.65
N VAL A 749 -16.28 9.90 -8.47
CA VAL A 749 -15.12 9.01 -8.33
C VAL A 749 -15.49 7.55 -8.62
N ARG A 750 -16.64 7.06 -8.13
CA ARG A 750 -17.15 5.72 -8.49
C ARG A 750 -17.42 5.59 -9.99
N ARG A 751 -17.99 6.63 -10.64
CA ARG A 751 -18.19 6.67 -12.10
C ARG A 751 -16.87 6.64 -12.87
N ALA A 752 -15.84 7.36 -12.41
CA ALA A 752 -14.52 7.35 -13.02
C ALA A 752 -13.84 5.97 -12.90
N VAL A 753 -13.92 5.31 -11.73
CA VAL A 753 -13.42 3.94 -11.55
C VAL A 753 -14.15 2.96 -12.50
N ALA A 754 -15.48 3.07 -12.64
CA ALA A 754 -16.28 2.18 -13.49
C ALA A 754 -16.04 2.37 -15.00
N ARG A 755 -15.51 3.52 -15.43
CA ARG A 755 -15.17 3.78 -16.84
C ARG A 755 -13.80 3.26 -17.26
N GLY A 756 -12.93 2.93 -16.30
CA GLY A 756 -11.56 2.50 -16.55
C GLY A 756 -10.63 3.65 -17.01
N PRO A 757 -9.31 3.38 -17.12
CA PRO A 757 -8.37 4.34 -17.69
C PRO A 757 -8.58 4.45 -19.21
N GLU A 758 -8.78 5.67 -19.69
CA GLU A 758 -8.79 5.98 -21.12
C GLU A 758 -7.37 5.80 -21.68
N PRO A 759 -7.19 5.18 -22.87
CA PRO A 759 -5.85 4.94 -23.42
C PRO A 759 -5.12 6.27 -23.69
N PRO A 760 -3.80 6.35 -23.45
CA PRO A 760 -3.07 7.60 -23.57
C PRO A 760 -3.16 8.15 -24.99
N SER A 761 -3.67 9.38 -25.11
CA SER A 761 -3.66 10.13 -26.36
C SER A 761 -2.22 10.27 -26.86
N ARG A 762 -1.97 9.77 -28.07
CA ARG A 762 -0.66 9.91 -28.73
C ARG A 762 -0.27 11.40 -28.79
N PRO A 763 1.03 11.75 -28.64
CA PRO A 763 1.46 13.13 -28.74
C PRO A 763 1.13 13.69 -30.13
N GLU A 764 0.34 14.78 -30.15
CA GLU A 764 -0.11 15.43 -31.37
C GLU A 764 1.08 15.99 -32.16
N ARG A 765 1.45 15.32 -33.25
CA ARG A 765 2.27 15.91 -34.31
C ARG A 765 1.35 16.56 -35.34
N GLY A 766 1.39 17.89 -35.38
CA GLY A 766 0.83 18.69 -36.48
C GLY A 766 -0.64 19.07 -36.31
N ARG A 767 -0.86 20.28 -35.82
CA ARG A 767 -2.13 20.99 -36.04
C ARG A 767 -2.37 21.14 -37.55
N ALA A 768 -3.40 20.46 -38.06
CA ALA A 768 -4.27 21.05 -39.06
C ALA A 768 -5.51 21.58 -38.32
N GLN A 769 -5.99 22.76 -38.68
CA GLN A 769 -7.14 23.37 -38.03
C GLN A 769 -8.39 22.51 -38.27
N GLN A 770 -8.87 21.81 -37.24
CA GLN A 770 -10.26 21.38 -37.18
C GLN A 770 -11.05 22.47 -36.47
N GLU A 771 -12.11 22.93 -37.13
CA GLU A 771 -13.06 23.90 -36.61
C GLU A 771 -13.66 23.41 -35.28
N PRO A 772 -14.07 24.31 -34.38
CA PRO A 772 -14.66 23.91 -33.11
C PRO A 772 -15.88 23.02 -33.37
N VAL A 773 -15.84 21.79 -32.84
CA VAL A 773 -16.97 20.85 -32.91
C VAL A 773 -18.19 21.57 -32.36
N ALA A 774 -19.18 21.76 -33.24
CA ALA A 774 -20.39 22.52 -32.91
C ALA A 774 -21.02 21.94 -31.64
N ALA A 775 -21.42 22.82 -30.73
CA ALA A 775 -22.15 22.42 -29.54
C ALA A 775 -23.36 21.55 -29.94
N PRO A 776 -23.72 20.52 -29.15
CA PRO A 776 -24.92 19.73 -29.42
C PRO A 776 -26.12 20.67 -29.59
N PRO A 777 -27.01 20.41 -30.56
CA PRO A 777 -28.05 21.35 -30.95
C PRO A 777 -28.85 21.80 -29.72
N PRO A 778 -29.23 23.09 -29.63
CA PRO A 778 -29.95 23.59 -28.48
C PRO A 778 -31.18 22.72 -28.23
N ARG A 779 -31.35 22.28 -26.97
CA ARG A 779 -32.59 21.64 -26.52
C ARG A 779 -33.75 22.54 -26.92
N SER A 780 -34.87 21.95 -27.35
CA SER A 780 -35.99 22.68 -27.95
C SER A 780 -36.33 23.95 -27.17
N ALA A 781 -36.38 25.09 -27.86
CA ALA A 781 -36.68 26.38 -27.23
C ALA A 781 -38.09 26.45 -26.61
N VAL A 782 -38.94 25.46 -26.87
CA VAL A 782 -40.20 25.24 -26.15
C VAL A 782 -39.96 24.21 -25.03
N PRO A 783 -40.28 24.52 -23.75
CA PRO A 783 -40.20 23.56 -22.66
C PRO A 783 -41.21 22.41 -22.90
N ASP A 784 -40.83 21.18 -22.59
CA ASP A 784 -41.80 20.09 -22.52
C ASP A 784 -42.77 20.39 -21.37
N LEU A 785 -44.04 20.60 -21.70
CA LEU A 785 -45.09 20.90 -20.72
C LEU A 785 -45.22 19.78 -19.68
N ARG A 786 -44.83 18.53 -20.00
CA ARG A 786 -44.90 17.38 -19.08
C ARG A 786 -43.68 17.27 -18.16
N ASP A 787 -42.68 18.12 -18.28
CA ASP A 787 -41.47 18.07 -17.45
C ASP A 787 -41.77 18.52 -16.01
N PRO A 788 -41.72 17.62 -15.01
CA PRO A 788 -42.07 17.96 -13.63
C PRO A 788 -41.12 19.00 -13.01
N ARG A 789 -39.91 19.18 -13.57
CA ARG A 789 -38.92 20.14 -13.06
C ARG A 789 -39.39 21.58 -13.14
N PHE A 790 -40.20 21.91 -14.14
CA PHE A 790 -40.74 23.25 -14.35
C PHE A 790 -42.23 23.36 -13.99
N GLY A 791 -42.81 22.37 -13.31
CA GLY A 791 -44.25 22.36 -12.99
C GLY A 791 -44.72 23.61 -12.26
N ILE A 792 -43.97 24.09 -11.26
CA ILE A 792 -44.30 25.31 -10.50
C ILE A 792 -44.16 26.58 -11.36
N GLU A 793 -43.15 26.66 -12.23
CA GLU A 793 -43.00 27.77 -13.19
C GLU A 793 -44.20 27.81 -14.16
N ARG A 794 -44.58 26.65 -14.70
CA ARG A 794 -45.70 26.45 -15.63
C ARG A 794 -47.05 26.83 -14.99
N GLU A 795 -47.38 26.29 -13.81
CA GLU A 795 -48.65 26.59 -13.14
C GLU A 795 -48.74 28.06 -12.70
N THR A 796 -47.63 28.67 -12.27
CA THR A 796 -47.61 30.11 -11.95
C THR A 796 -47.89 30.96 -13.18
N LEU A 797 -47.31 30.63 -14.34
CA LEU A 797 -47.59 31.34 -15.59
C LEU A 797 -49.01 31.09 -16.14
N LYS A 798 -49.59 29.91 -15.91
CA LYS A 798 -51.02 29.67 -16.22
C LYS A 798 -51.93 30.57 -15.38
N LEU A 799 -51.66 30.73 -14.09
CA LEU A 799 -52.38 31.69 -13.24
C LEU A 799 -52.22 33.15 -13.71
N VAL A 800 -51.02 33.54 -14.14
CA VAL A 800 -50.72 34.88 -14.72
C VAL A 800 -51.49 35.16 -16.02
N LEU A 801 -51.67 34.15 -16.87
CA LEU A 801 -52.34 34.30 -18.17
C LEU A 801 -53.87 34.13 -18.08
N GLN A 802 -54.36 33.16 -17.31
CA GLN A 802 -55.78 32.80 -17.24
C GLN A 802 -56.54 33.47 -16.09
N ALA A 803 -55.86 33.81 -14.99
CA ALA A 803 -56.48 34.35 -13.77
C ALA A 803 -55.78 35.63 -13.23
N PRO A 804 -55.45 36.64 -14.07
CA PRO A 804 -54.65 37.82 -13.67
C PRO A 804 -55.25 38.62 -12.51
N LEU A 805 -56.58 38.62 -12.36
CA LEU A 805 -57.27 39.24 -11.22
C LEU A 805 -56.99 38.54 -9.88
N ALA A 806 -56.93 37.21 -9.87
CA ALA A 806 -56.70 36.42 -8.66
C ALA A 806 -55.22 36.46 -8.23
N ILE A 807 -54.29 36.32 -9.17
CA ILE A 807 -52.84 36.31 -8.87
C ILE A 807 -52.23 37.70 -8.69
N GLY A 808 -52.91 38.77 -9.12
CA GLY A 808 -52.29 40.09 -9.27
C GLY A 808 -51.58 40.62 -8.03
N ARG A 809 -52.23 40.55 -6.86
CA ARG A 809 -51.72 41.10 -5.59
C ARG A 809 -50.49 40.36 -5.03
N THR A 810 -50.25 39.11 -5.44
CA THR A 810 -49.12 38.29 -4.98
C THR A 810 -47.90 38.36 -5.90
N THR A 811 -48.01 38.98 -7.08
CA THR A 811 -46.93 38.99 -8.08
C THR A 811 -45.85 40.05 -7.89
N ALA A 812 -46.00 40.99 -6.95
CA ALA A 812 -45.07 42.10 -6.76
C ALA A 812 -43.63 41.67 -6.43
N ASP A 813 -43.48 40.51 -5.77
CA ASP A 813 -42.20 39.96 -5.33
C ASP A 813 -41.64 38.88 -6.30
N ILE A 814 -42.22 38.70 -7.50
CA ILE A 814 -41.73 37.77 -8.53
C ILE A 814 -40.83 38.53 -9.50
N GLY A 815 -39.64 37.99 -9.78
CA GLY A 815 -38.70 38.52 -10.77
C GLY A 815 -38.32 37.49 -11.83
N SER A 816 -37.65 37.94 -12.90
CA SER A 816 -37.18 37.08 -14.00
C SER A 816 -36.29 35.92 -13.52
N ASN A 817 -35.60 36.10 -12.39
CA ASN A 817 -34.74 35.08 -11.78
C ASN A 817 -35.48 33.93 -11.08
N ASP A 818 -36.80 34.05 -10.91
CA ASP A 818 -37.62 32.96 -10.39
C ASP A 818 -37.81 31.82 -11.41
N PHE A 819 -37.76 32.16 -12.70
CA PHE A 819 -37.93 31.23 -13.83
C PHE A 819 -36.58 30.73 -14.34
N THR A 820 -36.36 29.41 -14.29
CA THR A 820 -35.12 28.77 -14.76
C THR A 820 -35.16 28.39 -16.23
N HIS A 821 -36.34 28.15 -16.81
CA HIS A 821 -36.41 27.94 -18.26
C HIS A 821 -36.35 29.30 -19.00
N PRO A 822 -35.46 29.48 -19.99
CA PRO A 822 -35.35 30.74 -20.74
C PRO A 822 -36.67 31.24 -21.32
N THR A 823 -37.50 30.32 -21.82
CA THR A 823 -38.81 30.63 -22.42
C THR A 823 -39.87 31.02 -21.38
N TYR A 824 -39.91 30.39 -20.20
CA TYR A 824 -40.82 30.80 -19.12
C TYR A 824 -40.40 32.18 -18.56
N ARG A 825 -39.10 32.43 -18.44
CA ARG A 825 -38.55 33.75 -18.14
C ARG A 825 -38.96 34.80 -19.18
N ALA A 826 -38.84 34.51 -20.47
CA ALA A 826 -39.27 35.41 -21.53
C ALA A 826 -40.79 35.71 -21.50
N VAL A 827 -41.64 34.74 -21.16
CA VAL A 827 -43.07 34.99 -20.91
C VAL A 827 -43.28 35.94 -19.73
N TRP A 828 -42.53 35.74 -18.62
CA TRP A 828 -42.58 36.64 -17.47
C TRP A 828 -42.11 38.07 -17.80
N ASP A 829 -41.02 38.21 -18.56
CA ASP A 829 -40.47 39.51 -18.96
C ASP A 829 -41.46 40.29 -19.84
N LEU A 830 -42.20 39.60 -20.73
CA LEU A 830 -43.31 40.20 -21.49
C LEU A 830 -44.46 40.65 -20.59
N VAL A 831 -44.84 39.85 -19.59
CA VAL A 831 -45.88 40.21 -18.60
C VAL A 831 -45.45 41.44 -17.80
N ALA A 832 -44.20 41.50 -17.34
CA ALA A 832 -43.65 42.64 -16.63
C ALA A 832 -43.63 43.91 -17.52
N ALA A 833 -43.16 43.78 -18.77
CA ALA A 833 -43.14 44.88 -19.74
C ALA A 833 -44.55 45.39 -20.10
N ALA A 834 -45.58 44.53 -20.06
CA ALA A 834 -46.97 44.90 -20.28
C ALA A 834 -47.64 45.63 -19.08
N GLY A 835 -46.90 45.92 -18.01
CA GLY A 835 -47.43 46.53 -16.78
C GLY A 835 -47.79 45.53 -15.68
N GLY A 836 -47.32 44.29 -15.79
CA GLY A 836 -47.60 43.20 -14.86
C GLY A 836 -49.03 42.65 -14.99
N THR A 837 -49.35 41.67 -14.15
CA THR A 837 -50.68 41.04 -14.05
C THR A 837 -51.82 42.02 -13.80
N VAL A 838 -51.54 43.19 -13.19
CA VAL A 838 -52.53 44.26 -12.98
C VAL A 838 -53.12 44.77 -14.30
N ALA A 839 -52.31 44.82 -15.37
CA ALA A 839 -52.75 45.24 -16.70
C ALA A 839 -53.71 44.26 -17.39
N GLY A 840 -53.78 43.00 -16.92
CA GLY A 840 -54.69 41.97 -17.42
C GLY A 840 -56.02 41.84 -16.67
N GLN A 841 -56.20 42.52 -15.53
CA GLN A 841 -57.29 42.22 -14.57
C GLN A 841 -58.72 42.39 -15.10
N ASN A 842 -58.90 43.21 -16.14
CA ASN A 842 -60.19 43.43 -16.80
C ASN A 842 -60.02 43.55 -18.33
N ASP A 843 -59.01 42.90 -18.90
CA ASP A 843 -58.72 42.95 -20.34
C ASP A 843 -58.99 41.60 -21.04
N PRO A 844 -60.09 41.46 -21.80
CA PRO A 844 -60.36 40.29 -22.61
C PRO A 844 -59.29 40.00 -23.68
N ALA A 845 -58.46 40.98 -24.05
CA ALA A 845 -57.39 40.82 -25.02
C ALA A 845 -56.02 40.49 -24.38
N TRP A 846 -55.94 40.24 -23.06
CA TRP A 846 -54.67 40.14 -22.31
C TRP A 846 -53.68 39.15 -22.93
N VAL A 847 -54.12 37.91 -23.11
CA VAL A 847 -53.34 36.83 -23.73
C VAL A 847 -52.94 37.18 -25.17
N THR A 848 -53.86 37.77 -25.94
CA THR A 848 -53.62 38.19 -27.33
C THR A 848 -52.53 39.26 -27.39
N ARG A 849 -52.59 40.30 -26.55
CA ARG A 849 -51.59 41.37 -26.47
C ARG A 849 -50.20 40.83 -26.11
N LEU A 850 -50.11 39.92 -25.14
CA LEU A 850 -48.84 39.29 -24.77
C LEU A 850 -48.26 38.40 -25.87
N ARG A 851 -49.12 37.61 -26.54
CA ARG A 851 -48.73 36.75 -27.66
C ARG A 851 -48.24 37.54 -28.86
N ASP A 852 -48.91 38.65 -29.18
CA ASP A 852 -48.60 39.50 -30.34
C ASP A 852 -47.39 40.41 -30.06
N ALA A 853 -47.04 40.65 -28.77
CA ALA A 853 -45.81 41.30 -28.35
C ALA A 853 -44.58 40.37 -28.31
N ALA A 854 -44.76 39.05 -28.41
CA ALA A 854 -43.67 38.08 -28.37
C ALA A 854 -42.92 38.02 -29.72
N THR A 855 -41.66 38.44 -29.73
CA THR A 855 -40.80 38.41 -30.92
C THR A 855 -40.25 37.01 -31.27
N ASP A 856 -40.23 36.10 -30.29
CA ASP A 856 -39.83 34.70 -30.47
C ASP A 856 -41.07 33.80 -30.71
N PRO A 857 -41.16 33.09 -31.86
CA PRO A 857 -42.24 32.14 -32.12
C PRO A 857 -42.42 31.05 -31.06
N ALA A 858 -41.34 30.64 -30.37
CA ALA A 858 -41.41 29.66 -29.29
C ALA A 858 -42.13 30.23 -28.06
N VAL A 859 -41.89 31.50 -27.73
CA VAL A 859 -42.56 32.22 -26.64
C VAL A 859 -44.03 32.48 -26.99
N SER A 860 -44.32 32.92 -28.22
CA SER A 860 -45.68 33.14 -28.72
C SER A 860 -46.54 31.85 -28.72
N SER A 861 -45.94 30.74 -29.15
CA SER A 861 -46.55 29.40 -29.08
C SER A 861 -46.79 28.95 -27.63
N LEU A 862 -45.82 29.18 -26.73
CA LEU A 862 -45.93 28.83 -25.32
C LEU A 862 -47.04 29.62 -24.59
N ILE A 863 -47.15 30.94 -24.83
CA ILE A 863 -48.27 31.75 -24.30
C ILE A 863 -49.61 31.18 -24.75
N SER A 864 -49.71 30.80 -26.02
CA SER A 864 -50.94 30.21 -26.59
C SER A 864 -51.29 28.87 -25.94
N ALA A 865 -50.29 28.01 -25.67
CA ALA A 865 -50.49 26.73 -24.99
C ALA A 865 -50.88 26.90 -23.51
N LEU A 866 -50.16 27.74 -22.77
CA LEU A 866 -50.42 27.99 -21.34
C LEU A 866 -51.75 28.71 -21.10
N ALA A 867 -52.26 29.48 -22.07
CA ALA A 867 -53.56 30.15 -21.96
C ALA A 867 -54.76 29.20 -22.06
N VAL A 868 -54.59 28.01 -22.64
CA VAL A 868 -55.67 27.00 -22.81
C VAL A 868 -55.46 25.72 -22.01
N GLU A 869 -54.27 25.51 -21.44
CA GLU A 869 -53.99 24.34 -20.60
C GLU A 869 -54.80 24.40 -19.28
N PRO A 870 -55.65 23.40 -18.96
CA PRO A 870 -56.47 23.44 -17.75
C PRO A 870 -55.64 23.60 -16.46
N ILE A 871 -56.03 24.53 -15.60
CA ILE A 871 -55.46 24.66 -14.25
C ILE A 871 -56.03 23.51 -13.39
N PRO A 872 -55.17 22.66 -12.77
CA PRO A 872 -55.60 21.52 -11.98
C PRO A 872 -56.06 21.96 -10.58
N ALA A 873 -57.20 22.65 -10.53
CA ALA A 873 -57.87 23.05 -9.30
C ALA A 873 -59.20 22.28 -9.18
N HIS A 874 -59.39 21.55 -8.08
CA HIS A 874 -60.66 20.86 -7.78
C HIS A 874 -61.72 21.78 -7.13
N ARG A 875 -61.42 23.09 -7.04
CA ARG A 875 -62.26 24.19 -6.52
C ARG A 875 -61.98 25.46 -7.34
N GLU A 876 -62.73 26.53 -7.09
CA GLU A 876 -62.41 27.85 -7.66
C GLU A 876 -60.98 28.30 -7.31
N ILE A 877 -60.36 29.11 -8.17
CA ILE A 877 -59.02 29.64 -7.95
C ILE A 877 -59.09 30.72 -6.86
N ASP A 878 -58.84 30.31 -5.62
CA ASP A 878 -58.83 31.17 -4.45
C ASP A 878 -57.43 31.75 -4.13
N ALA A 879 -57.38 32.61 -3.13
CA ALA A 879 -56.13 33.24 -2.68
C ALA A 879 -55.12 32.24 -2.10
N ALA A 880 -55.56 31.10 -1.55
CA ALA A 880 -54.68 30.08 -0.98
C ALA A 880 -53.99 29.26 -2.08
N TYR A 881 -54.72 28.91 -3.15
CA TYR A 881 -54.17 28.25 -4.34
C TYR A 881 -53.11 29.12 -5.01
N VAL A 882 -53.41 30.42 -5.18
CA VAL A 882 -52.47 31.42 -5.72
C VAL A 882 -51.23 31.54 -4.84
N ALA A 883 -51.40 31.76 -3.53
CA ALA A 883 -50.29 31.93 -2.59
C ALA A 883 -49.37 30.71 -2.55
N THR A 884 -49.94 29.50 -2.65
CA THR A 884 -49.18 28.23 -2.68
C THR A 884 -48.20 28.21 -3.86
N HIS A 885 -48.65 28.52 -5.08
CA HIS A 885 -47.80 28.45 -6.27
C HIS A 885 -46.74 29.54 -6.29
N VAL A 886 -47.12 30.79 -5.96
CA VAL A 886 -46.19 31.94 -5.94
C VAL A 886 -45.10 31.77 -4.88
N HIS A 887 -45.46 31.49 -3.62
CA HIS A 887 -44.45 31.32 -2.57
C HIS A 887 -43.58 30.07 -2.81
N ARG A 888 -44.11 29.02 -3.44
CA ARG A 888 -43.34 27.83 -3.81
C ARG A 888 -42.32 28.11 -4.92
N LEU A 889 -42.68 28.96 -5.89
CA LEU A 889 -41.75 29.43 -6.92
C LEU A 889 -40.57 30.20 -6.29
N GLN A 890 -40.87 31.15 -5.39
CA GLN A 890 -39.86 31.91 -4.66
C GLN A 890 -39.01 31.03 -3.72
N GLU A 891 -39.60 30.00 -3.10
CA GLU A 891 -38.85 29.04 -2.26
C GLU A 891 -37.76 28.32 -3.07
N LEU A 892 -38.06 27.95 -4.33
CA LEU A 892 -37.10 27.32 -5.24
C LEU A 892 -35.95 28.29 -5.60
N THR A 893 -36.24 29.59 -5.76
CA THR A 893 -35.21 30.62 -5.97
C THR A 893 -34.32 30.82 -4.75
N ALA A 894 -34.92 30.89 -3.55
CA ALA A 894 -34.17 30.95 -2.30
C ALA A 894 -33.26 29.72 -2.12
N LEU A 895 -33.77 28.52 -2.43
CA LEU A 895 -33.00 27.27 -2.39
C LEU A 895 -31.78 27.29 -3.33
N ARG A 896 -31.94 27.74 -4.58
CA ARG A 896 -30.82 27.86 -5.54
C ARG A 896 -29.72 28.79 -5.01
N ARG A 897 -30.10 29.95 -4.47
CA ARG A 897 -29.14 30.93 -3.94
C ARG A 897 -28.50 30.49 -2.63
N ILE A 898 -29.22 29.74 -1.78
CA ILE A 898 -28.66 29.06 -0.60
C ILE A 898 -27.55 28.09 -1.01
N GLU A 899 -27.77 27.30 -2.07
CA GLU A 899 -26.78 26.34 -2.59
C GLU A 899 -25.50 27.05 -3.11
N GLU A 900 -25.66 28.13 -3.87
CA GLU A 900 -24.56 28.97 -4.36
C GLU A 900 -23.71 29.56 -3.22
N VAL A 901 -24.35 30.21 -2.24
CA VAL A 901 -23.66 30.82 -1.10
C VAL A 901 -22.99 29.75 -0.23
N ARG A 902 -23.65 28.60 -0.01
CA ARG A 902 -23.10 27.47 0.75
C ARG A 902 -21.88 26.85 0.07
N SER A 903 -21.90 26.71 -1.26
CA SER A 903 -20.75 26.23 -2.06
C SER A 903 -19.54 27.16 -1.96
N ARG A 904 -19.75 28.48 -2.03
CA ARG A 904 -18.68 29.48 -1.84
C ARG A 904 -18.13 29.47 -0.41
N LEU A 905 -19.02 29.36 0.59
CA LEU A 905 -18.64 29.30 2.00
C LEU A 905 -17.86 28.02 2.35
N GLN A 906 -18.15 26.88 1.71
CA GLN A 906 -17.38 25.65 1.84
C GLN A 906 -15.96 25.72 1.25
N ARG A 907 -15.77 26.50 0.18
CA ARG A 907 -14.44 26.72 -0.46
C ARG A 907 -13.57 27.75 0.27
N THR A 908 -14.17 28.58 1.13
CA THR A 908 -13.48 29.72 1.77
C THR A 908 -12.92 29.31 3.12
N ASN A 909 -11.59 29.32 3.29
CA ASN A 909 -10.96 29.07 4.58
C ASN A 909 -11.28 30.21 5.57
N PRO A 910 -11.95 29.93 6.72
CA PRO A 910 -12.31 30.97 7.70
C PRO A 910 -11.10 31.59 8.42
N LEU A 911 -9.93 30.94 8.40
CA LEU A 911 -8.69 31.50 8.97
C LEU A 911 -8.03 32.51 8.02
N ASP A 912 -8.01 32.21 6.72
CA ASP A 912 -7.32 33.03 5.71
C ASP A 912 -8.17 34.24 5.29
N ASN A 913 -9.50 34.07 5.21
CA ASN A 913 -10.44 35.08 4.70
C ASN A 913 -11.68 35.28 5.62
N PRO A 914 -11.49 35.71 6.89
CA PRO A 914 -12.57 35.77 7.87
C PRO A 914 -13.69 36.77 7.54
N ALA A 915 -13.36 37.89 6.87
CA ALA A 915 -14.36 38.92 6.54
C ALA A 915 -15.38 38.43 5.50
N ASP A 916 -14.91 37.83 4.40
CA ASP A 916 -15.78 37.29 3.36
C ASP A 916 -16.55 36.05 3.82
N TYR A 917 -15.92 35.19 4.63
CA TYR A 917 -16.59 34.05 5.26
C TYR A 917 -17.79 34.51 6.10
N ASN A 918 -17.59 35.48 7.01
CA ASN A 918 -18.65 36.00 7.88
C ASN A 918 -19.75 36.72 7.07
N LYS A 919 -19.40 37.43 6.01
CA LYS A 919 -20.36 38.07 5.10
C LYS A 919 -21.25 37.04 4.39
N MET A 920 -20.65 35.98 3.84
CA MET A 920 -21.41 34.89 3.20
C MET A 920 -22.24 34.08 4.20
N PHE A 921 -21.77 33.91 5.44
CA PHE A 921 -22.54 33.29 6.51
C PHE A 921 -23.79 34.11 6.86
N GLY A 922 -23.66 35.44 6.92
CA GLY A 922 -24.79 36.36 7.10
C GLY A 922 -25.81 36.30 5.96
N GLU A 923 -25.34 36.27 4.70
CA GLU A 923 -26.24 36.10 3.54
C GLU A 923 -26.97 34.75 3.58
N LEU A 924 -26.26 33.65 3.90
CA LEU A 924 -26.84 32.32 4.04
C LEU A 924 -27.94 32.27 5.11
N ALA A 925 -27.69 32.87 6.29
CA ALA A 925 -28.66 32.94 7.37
C ALA A 925 -29.92 33.74 6.98
N ALA A 926 -29.75 34.87 6.29
CA ALA A 926 -30.87 35.69 5.81
C ALA A 926 -31.71 34.95 4.74
N LEU A 927 -31.05 34.24 3.81
CA LEU A 927 -31.74 33.43 2.80
C LEU A 927 -32.50 32.24 3.41
N GLU A 928 -31.93 31.57 4.41
CA GLU A 928 -32.61 30.49 5.15
C GLU A 928 -33.82 30.99 5.95
N GLN A 929 -33.71 32.17 6.59
CA GLN A 929 -34.85 32.81 7.26
C GLN A 929 -35.95 33.20 6.25
N HIS A 930 -35.58 33.74 5.09
CA HIS A 930 -36.52 34.07 4.02
C HIS A 930 -37.23 32.81 3.48
N ARG A 931 -36.48 31.73 3.21
CA ARG A 931 -37.03 30.43 2.81
C ARG A 931 -38.03 29.88 3.83
N ARG A 932 -37.72 30.01 5.14
CA ARG A 932 -38.62 29.60 6.21
C ARG A 932 -39.92 30.42 6.22
N ALA A 933 -39.83 31.75 6.09
CA ALA A 933 -41.01 32.61 6.03
C ALA A 933 -41.91 32.29 4.82
N LEU A 934 -41.33 31.95 3.66
CA LEU A 934 -42.09 31.47 2.49
C LEU A 934 -42.82 30.16 2.78
N ARG A 935 -42.18 29.19 3.46
CA ARG A 935 -42.84 27.94 3.88
C ARG A 935 -43.99 28.17 4.85
N GLU A 936 -43.81 29.07 5.82
CA GLU A 936 -44.87 29.41 6.78
C GLU A 936 -46.08 30.04 6.07
N LYS A 937 -45.88 30.84 5.01
CA LYS A 937 -46.95 31.33 4.14
C LYS A 937 -47.61 30.28 3.24
N ILE A 938 -46.90 29.20 2.87
CA ILE A 938 -47.47 28.06 2.12
C ILE A 938 -48.35 27.19 3.04
N VAL A 939 -47.91 26.96 4.28
CA VAL A 939 -48.61 26.09 5.25
C VAL A 939 -49.74 26.83 5.98
N GLY A 940 -49.62 28.15 6.17
CA GLY A 940 -50.60 28.99 6.86
C GLY A 940 -51.70 29.59 5.97
N ALA A 941 -51.81 29.16 4.71
CA ALA A 941 -52.94 29.51 3.85
C ALA A 941 -54.17 28.66 4.27
N PRO A 942 -55.32 29.27 4.62
CA PRO A 942 -56.50 28.57 5.11
C PRO A 942 -57.27 27.79 4.02
#